data_AF-A0A958LJF9-F1
#
_entry.id   AF-A0A958LJF9-F1
#
_cell.length_a   1.000
_cell.length_b   1.000
_cell.length_c   1.000
_cell.angle_alpha   90.00
_cell.angle_beta   90.00
_cell.angle_gamma   90.00
#
_symmetry.space_group_name_H-M   'P 1'
#
loop_
_entity.id
_entity.type
_entity.pdbx_description
1 polymer ?
#
loop_
_entity_poly.entity_id
_entity_poly.type
_entity_poly.pdbx_seq_one_letter_code
_entity_poly.pdbx_strand_id
1 'polypeptide(L)'
;WGDLYQLKVRFNFLKFDHDPSFKKVPYNQENSKYLNILHVMGRRVEGVEPELYVAHWDLRKTQKLYLNGVPAEHEATVKEAVAKWNKTFQDIGAVAPGFNAFEPVVANFEHPFDLRYPSISWISDIRISMNSPLGIGMAHADVRNGKIVWGGVVLYGGVLERFVNSYAPIDSIQGEVSHFNVSSLFKQASSDSGVNGLNSAFRYFNTNMLGGLAEFAYSDSSLPDNSTQGLGPRAKAELGGKLAPILADLNAQIQKQSVDTADSLRKFQTSDIFGLSALEKSNLNGNESKAAGIVRGSGKEKSQGGLERFGNLNRASSVFIETERTIENLVGPWHQSEARLVMGRSQQEMLKSVVMNLTLHEVGHLLGSGHQFKENIIPKEGTVPSQYIKELKAKANKEAGFTNMTSVMGYQSGRTEMIIPSHDLKPEIHDELVLRYLYKAEYPVFDKDNDRFIYHPLPPSGRLPGVTWLNSSEGSRKPYPIAYFPACNDYEASLGADPFCNRFDRGNSATDIVSSYFSDISDNLITNIYSLAEGAGDSYRAERRLWILALRTFSRVRIFYDEMRRRLQTDLALRPVWEKLRNDKDALLNFSRACMQSGPTDSQKIKSPILRELFSYSDMVDLCRANQLALHEYRYFLTLHQSDMTLVDRNERFISGGYLEGDASRNWGHIFGSWYQLSNLPLKISALHTLTTASPFLMTSYQGLVGNPFYDVEGEKFLYRTLYPNEYTELIAEMVKHNLSFEAIRQKDSTFIGRSVVAAGHFLPTQASKSNDETIVPKSFANMLDSQINYSFGMVAVLIQAHTPDANSSLDPDYYNKFTARVFDPMLGGNINASEVYILPQRDVLVRVNNMFLFPLTKVKFYDSGKAYVIAYKVDYDPAIRDDLE
;
A
#
# COMPACT_ATOMS: atom_id res chain seq x y z
N TRP A 1 9.28 -2.90 36.82
CA TRP A 1 8.26 -3.65 36.06
C TRP A 1 8.44 -5.17 36.12
N GLY A 2 9.63 -5.71 36.42
CA GLY A 2 9.87 -7.17 36.51
C GLY A 2 9.32 -7.91 37.73
N ASP A 3 8.78 -7.21 38.74
CA ASP A 3 8.33 -7.81 40.01
C ASP A 3 6.82 -8.11 40.09
N LEU A 4 6.01 -7.71 39.08
CA LEU A 4 4.54 -7.87 39.10
C LEU A 4 4.02 -9.11 38.33
N TYR A 5 4.87 -9.83 37.61
CA TYR A 5 4.48 -11.04 36.87
C TYR A 5 5.46 -12.18 37.10
N GLN A 6 5.11 -13.12 37.97
CA GLN A 6 5.79 -14.42 38.03
C GLN A 6 5.25 -15.34 36.94
N LEU A 7 5.98 -15.48 35.84
CA LEU A 7 5.70 -16.49 34.83
C LEU A 7 6.35 -17.82 35.23
N LYS A 8 5.54 -18.80 35.63
CA LYS A 8 6.01 -20.19 35.78
C LYS A 8 5.91 -20.91 34.44
N VAL A 9 7.03 -21.00 33.72
CA VAL A 9 7.13 -21.80 32.49
C VAL A 9 7.65 -23.20 32.83
N ARG A 10 6.90 -24.23 32.46
CA ARG A 10 7.39 -25.62 32.50
C ARG A 10 7.72 -26.06 31.07
N PHE A 11 8.98 -26.32 30.80
CA PHE A 11 9.41 -26.96 29.56
C PHE A 11 9.44 -28.48 29.75
N ASN A 12 8.54 -29.19 29.06
CA ASN A 12 8.61 -30.65 28.94
C ASN A 12 9.15 -30.97 27.54
N PHE A 13 10.41 -31.40 27.46
CA PHE A 13 10.97 -31.87 26.19
C PHE A 13 10.62 -33.35 26.02
N LEU A 14 9.86 -33.67 24.98
CA LEU A 14 9.77 -35.05 24.52
C LEU A 14 11.15 -35.48 24.01
N LYS A 15 11.55 -36.72 24.33
CA LYS A 15 12.78 -37.29 23.80
C LYS A 15 12.70 -37.27 22.28
N PHE A 16 13.67 -36.62 21.65
CA PHE A 16 13.75 -36.53 20.20
C PHE A 16 14.41 -37.81 19.65
N ASP A 17 13.59 -38.72 19.12
CA ASP A 17 14.05 -39.96 18.51
C ASP A 17 14.16 -39.79 16.99
N HIS A 18 15.40 -39.75 16.50
CA HIS A 18 15.71 -39.68 15.07
C HIS A 18 15.31 -40.98 14.37
N ASP A 19 14.55 -40.87 13.27
CA ASP A 19 14.17 -42.00 12.42
C ASP A 19 15.05 -42.09 11.17
N PRO A 20 16.10 -42.93 11.16
CA PRO A 20 17.00 -43.05 10.01
C PRO A 20 16.32 -43.66 8.78
N SER A 21 15.15 -44.29 8.93
CA SER A 21 14.40 -44.90 7.82
C SER A 21 13.53 -43.89 7.07
N PHE A 22 13.37 -42.67 7.59
CA PHE A 22 12.56 -41.64 6.96
C PHE A 22 13.24 -41.11 5.70
N LYS A 23 12.54 -41.21 4.56
CA LYS A 23 13.07 -40.83 3.26
C LYS A 23 13.10 -39.30 3.14
N LYS A 24 14.29 -38.74 2.88
CA LYS A 24 14.44 -37.32 2.56
C LYS A 24 13.88 -37.01 1.18
N VAL A 25 13.30 -35.83 1.04
CA VAL A 25 12.87 -35.28 -0.24
C VAL A 25 13.72 -34.05 -0.53
N PRO A 26 14.63 -34.09 -1.53
CA PRO A 26 15.58 -33.00 -1.78
C PRO A 26 14.85 -31.74 -2.25
N TYR A 27 15.39 -30.56 -1.93
CA TYR A 27 14.86 -29.28 -2.33
C TYR A 27 15.95 -28.40 -2.97
N ASN A 28 15.54 -27.53 -3.88
CA ASN A 28 16.40 -26.50 -4.43
C ASN A 28 15.67 -25.16 -4.40
N GLN A 29 16.34 -24.10 -3.94
CA GLN A 29 15.71 -22.79 -3.76
C GLN A 29 15.24 -22.16 -5.09
N GLU A 30 15.83 -22.54 -6.22
CA GLU A 30 15.35 -22.09 -7.54
C GLU A 30 13.94 -22.59 -7.89
N ASN A 31 13.43 -23.59 -7.17
CA ASN A 31 12.08 -24.10 -7.38
C ASN A 31 10.99 -23.16 -6.83
N SER A 32 11.36 -22.17 -6.00
CA SER A 32 10.43 -21.21 -5.37
C SER A 32 9.56 -20.44 -6.36
N LYS A 33 10.02 -20.28 -7.61
CA LYS A 33 9.23 -19.69 -8.72
C LYS A 33 8.07 -20.56 -9.22
N TYR A 34 8.07 -21.85 -8.88
CA TYR A 34 7.06 -22.81 -9.32
C TYR A 34 6.13 -23.22 -8.20
N LEU A 35 6.65 -23.32 -6.98
CA LEU A 35 5.94 -23.79 -5.80
C LEU A 35 6.62 -23.26 -4.54
N ASN A 36 5.81 -22.93 -3.53
CA ASN A 36 6.31 -22.45 -2.25
C ASN A 36 6.20 -23.55 -1.18
N ILE A 37 7.33 -23.95 -0.61
CA ILE A 37 7.41 -24.92 0.48
C ILE A 37 7.82 -24.19 1.75
N LEU A 38 7.03 -24.37 2.80
CA LEU A 38 7.22 -23.65 4.06
C LEU A 38 8.40 -24.21 4.86
N HIS A 39 8.42 -25.52 5.06
CA HIS A 39 9.38 -26.15 5.97
C HIS A 39 10.55 -26.73 5.18
N VAL A 40 11.58 -25.91 4.95
CA VAL A 40 12.84 -26.33 4.31
C VAL A 40 13.92 -26.49 5.38
N MET A 41 14.53 -27.67 5.41
CA MET A 41 15.62 -28.03 6.30
C MET A 41 16.92 -28.10 5.50
N GLY A 42 18.06 -27.85 6.15
CA GLY A 42 19.34 -27.84 5.48
C GLY A 42 20.50 -28.27 6.36
N ARG A 43 21.47 -28.95 5.76
CA ARG A 43 22.78 -29.20 6.38
C ARG A 43 23.83 -28.38 5.65
N ARG A 44 24.56 -27.55 6.41
CA ARG A 44 25.75 -26.88 5.88
C ARG A 44 26.88 -27.88 5.78
N VAL A 45 27.44 -28.03 4.58
CA VAL A 45 28.68 -28.77 4.34
C VAL A 45 29.76 -27.74 4.07
N GLU A 46 30.90 -27.80 4.78
CA GLU A 46 31.98 -26.83 4.60
C GLU A 46 32.44 -26.80 3.14
N GLY A 47 32.45 -25.61 2.52
CA GLY A 47 32.91 -25.41 1.15
C GLY A 47 31.93 -25.83 0.02
N VAL A 48 30.70 -26.26 0.34
CA VAL A 48 29.69 -26.68 -0.66
C VAL A 48 28.36 -25.95 -0.40
N GLU A 49 27.53 -25.80 -1.45
CA GLU A 49 26.13 -25.36 -1.31
C GLU A 49 25.39 -26.22 -0.27
N PRO A 50 24.49 -25.63 0.53
CA PRO A 50 23.76 -26.37 1.55
C PRO A 50 22.91 -27.47 0.91
N GLU A 51 22.97 -28.68 1.46
CA GLU A 51 22.02 -29.74 1.11
C GLU A 51 20.66 -29.38 1.71
N LEU A 52 19.69 -29.04 0.88
CA LEU A 52 18.33 -28.70 1.30
C LEU A 52 17.38 -29.86 1.05
N TYR A 53 16.44 -30.04 1.96
CA TYR A 53 15.35 -31.01 1.85
C TYR A 53 14.10 -30.48 2.54
N VAL A 54 12.95 -30.91 2.08
CA VAL A 54 11.66 -30.48 2.63
C VAL A 54 11.32 -31.28 3.88
N ALA A 55 10.55 -30.67 4.77
CA ALA A 55 9.94 -31.38 5.88
C ALA A 55 8.49 -31.77 5.57
N HIS A 56 8.12 -32.99 5.94
CA HIS A 56 6.78 -33.53 5.74
C HIS A 56 6.44 -34.59 6.79
N TRP A 57 5.15 -34.90 6.92
CA TRP A 57 4.68 -35.93 7.85
C TRP A 57 5.00 -37.35 7.37
N ASP A 58 5.15 -38.26 8.33
CA ASP A 58 5.30 -39.69 8.08
C ASP A 58 3.95 -40.37 7.87
N LEU A 59 3.55 -40.49 6.61
CA LEU A 59 2.25 -41.05 6.21
C LEU A 59 2.17 -42.58 6.25
N ARG A 60 3.23 -43.27 6.72
CA ARG A 60 3.18 -44.73 6.97
C ARG A 60 2.22 -45.10 8.11
N LYS A 61 1.81 -44.11 8.91
CA LYS A 61 0.85 -44.24 10.01
C LYS A 61 -0.11 -43.05 10.03
N THR A 62 -1.33 -43.26 10.49
CA THR A 62 -2.29 -42.18 10.73
C THR A 62 -1.81 -41.34 11.91
N GLN A 63 -1.82 -40.02 11.73
CA GLN A 63 -1.51 -39.05 12.77
C GLN A 63 -2.80 -38.61 13.45
N LYS A 64 -2.81 -38.52 14.78
CA LYS A 64 -3.94 -37.91 15.50
C LYS A 64 -3.76 -36.40 15.50
N LEU A 65 -4.81 -35.68 15.11
CA LEU A 65 -4.87 -34.22 15.14
C LEU A 65 -5.97 -33.80 16.11
N TYR A 66 -5.58 -33.28 17.28
CA TYR A 66 -6.53 -33.02 18.34
C TYR A 66 -7.23 -31.66 18.16
N LEU A 67 -8.55 -31.63 18.27
CA LEU A 67 -9.34 -30.40 18.22
C LEU A 67 -9.52 -29.89 19.65
N ASN A 68 -8.84 -28.80 20.00
CA ASN A 68 -8.78 -28.27 21.35
C ASN A 68 -9.50 -26.92 21.46
N GLY A 69 -10.54 -26.86 22.29
CA GLY A 69 -11.31 -25.63 22.51
C GLY A 69 -12.12 -25.15 21.29
N VAL A 70 -12.23 -25.95 20.22
CA VAL A 70 -13.05 -25.65 19.04
C VAL A 70 -14.53 -25.64 19.46
N PRO A 71 -15.30 -24.56 19.19
CA PRO A 71 -16.72 -24.51 19.53
C PRO A 71 -17.52 -25.60 18.80
N ALA A 72 -18.55 -26.11 19.46
CA ALA A 72 -19.33 -27.27 18.98
C ALA A 72 -19.95 -27.01 17.59
N GLU A 73 -20.38 -25.78 17.33
CA GLU A 73 -20.93 -25.30 16.06
C GLU A 73 -19.91 -25.33 14.90
N HIS A 74 -18.60 -25.24 15.21
CA HIS A 74 -17.53 -25.24 14.20
C HIS A 74 -16.80 -26.57 14.09
N GLU A 75 -16.97 -27.50 15.04
CA GLU A 75 -16.31 -28.80 15.04
C GLU A 75 -16.51 -29.58 13.73
N ALA A 76 -17.74 -29.61 13.21
CA ALA A 76 -18.06 -30.31 11.97
C ALA A 76 -17.31 -29.72 10.78
N THR A 77 -17.23 -28.38 10.71
CA THR A 77 -16.51 -27.63 9.67
C THR A 77 -15.01 -27.92 9.71
N VAL A 78 -14.42 -27.93 10.90
CA VAL A 78 -12.98 -28.23 11.08
C VAL A 78 -12.66 -29.68 10.72
N LYS A 79 -13.50 -30.64 11.13
CA LYS A 79 -13.36 -32.07 10.75
C LYS A 79 -13.48 -32.24 9.24
N GLU A 80 -14.41 -31.54 8.60
CA GLU A 80 -14.60 -31.57 7.15
C GLU A 80 -13.36 -31.01 6.42
N ALA A 81 -12.75 -29.92 6.89
CA ALA A 81 -11.50 -29.40 6.32
C ALA A 81 -10.36 -30.44 6.34
N VAL A 82 -10.16 -31.14 7.46
CA VAL A 82 -9.17 -32.23 7.58
C VAL A 82 -9.51 -33.39 6.64
N ALA A 83 -10.79 -33.73 6.50
CA ALA A 83 -11.24 -34.78 5.59
C ALA A 83 -10.94 -34.42 4.11
N LYS A 84 -11.06 -33.15 3.71
CA LYS A 84 -10.70 -32.70 2.35
C LYS A 84 -9.21 -32.87 2.07
N TRP A 85 -8.32 -32.56 3.02
CA TRP A 85 -6.88 -32.86 2.88
C TRP A 85 -6.60 -34.38 2.82
N ASN A 86 -7.25 -35.19 3.65
CA ASN A 86 -7.12 -36.65 3.57
C ASN A 86 -7.53 -37.20 2.20
N LYS A 87 -8.61 -36.67 1.63
CA LYS A 87 -9.03 -37.01 0.27
C LYS A 87 -7.95 -36.66 -0.75
N THR A 88 -7.35 -35.48 -0.69
CA THR A 88 -6.24 -35.11 -1.58
C THR A 88 -5.05 -36.07 -1.44
N PHE A 89 -4.68 -36.50 -0.23
CA PHE A 89 -3.62 -37.50 -0.03
C PHE A 89 -3.94 -38.86 -0.68
N GLN A 90 -5.21 -39.28 -0.64
CA GLN A 90 -5.67 -40.49 -1.31
C GLN A 90 -5.64 -40.33 -2.83
N ASP A 91 -6.12 -39.20 -3.35
CA ASP A 91 -6.21 -38.90 -4.79
C ASP A 91 -4.81 -38.87 -5.44
N ILE A 92 -3.77 -38.41 -4.72
CA ILE A 92 -2.37 -38.46 -5.19
C ILE A 92 -1.66 -39.80 -4.92
N GLY A 93 -2.31 -40.74 -4.24
CA GLY A 93 -1.73 -42.03 -3.85
C GLY A 93 -0.57 -41.90 -2.85
N ALA A 94 -0.59 -40.88 -1.99
CA ALA A 94 0.34 -40.75 -0.86
C ALA A 94 -0.07 -41.63 0.32
N VAL A 95 -1.37 -41.91 0.44
CA VAL A 95 -1.95 -42.92 1.33
C VAL A 95 -2.84 -43.88 0.52
N ALA A 96 -3.07 -45.09 1.04
CA ALA A 96 -3.96 -46.04 0.40
C ALA A 96 -5.42 -45.55 0.39
N PRO A 97 -6.24 -45.88 -0.62
CA PRO A 97 -7.67 -45.56 -0.61
C PRO A 97 -8.36 -46.07 0.67
N GLY A 98 -9.15 -45.20 1.30
CA GLY A 98 -9.82 -45.50 2.58
C GLY A 98 -8.93 -45.38 3.83
N PHE A 99 -7.64 -45.05 3.69
CA PHE A 99 -6.76 -44.72 4.81
C PHE A 99 -6.65 -43.21 4.99
N ASN A 100 -6.78 -42.73 6.21
CA ASN A 100 -6.61 -41.32 6.53
C ASN A 100 -5.18 -41.03 6.99
N ALA A 101 -4.59 -39.99 6.43
CA ALA A 101 -3.32 -39.44 6.90
C ALA A 101 -3.47 -38.84 8.30
N PHE A 102 -4.59 -38.14 8.53
CA PHE A 102 -4.91 -37.48 9.80
C PHE A 102 -6.28 -37.89 10.33
N GLU A 103 -6.36 -38.19 11.61
CA GLU A 103 -7.60 -38.48 12.33
C GLU A 103 -7.90 -37.34 13.31
N PRO A 104 -8.97 -36.55 13.09
CA PRO A 104 -9.34 -35.50 14.00
C PRO A 104 -9.95 -36.07 15.28
N VAL A 105 -9.43 -35.70 16.45
CA VAL A 105 -9.89 -36.18 17.76
C VAL A 105 -10.28 -34.99 18.63
N VAL A 106 -11.54 -34.90 19.06
CA VAL A 106 -11.97 -33.83 19.97
C VAL A 106 -11.40 -34.10 21.36
N ALA A 107 -10.62 -33.16 21.89
CA ALA A 107 -10.07 -33.25 23.23
C ALA A 107 -9.84 -31.85 23.80
N ASN A 108 -10.29 -31.61 25.03
CA ASN A 108 -10.00 -30.38 25.74
C ASN A 108 -8.78 -30.58 26.62
N PHE A 109 -7.72 -29.85 26.33
CA PHE A 109 -6.50 -29.89 27.12
C PHE A 109 -6.56 -28.90 28.28
N GLU A 110 -5.84 -29.21 29.36
CA GLU A 110 -5.67 -28.30 30.50
C GLU A 110 -4.99 -26.98 30.09
N HIS A 111 -4.17 -27.02 29.04
CA HIS A 111 -3.44 -25.87 28.52
C HIS A 111 -3.74 -25.66 27.02
N PRO A 112 -3.99 -24.42 26.56
CA PRO A 112 -4.26 -24.13 25.14
C PRO A 112 -3.12 -24.53 24.19
N PHE A 113 -1.88 -24.53 24.71
CA PHE A 113 -0.66 -24.87 23.99
C PHE A 113 0.00 -26.10 24.62
N ASP A 114 -0.49 -27.29 24.27
CA ASP A 114 0.11 -28.56 24.68
C ASP A 114 0.96 -29.14 23.54
N LEU A 115 2.27 -28.89 23.59
CA LEU A 115 3.23 -29.35 22.58
C LEU A 115 3.40 -30.89 22.52
N ARG A 116 2.75 -31.64 23.42
CA ARG A 116 2.76 -33.11 23.35
C ARG A 116 1.84 -33.65 22.26
N TYR A 117 0.83 -32.88 21.88
CA TYR A 117 -0.24 -33.32 20.98
C TYR A 117 -0.30 -32.39 19.77
N PRO A 118 -0.18 -32.93 18.54
CA PRO A 118 -0.49 -32.16 17.36
C PRO A 118 -1.95 -31.74 17.40
N SER A 119 -2.23 -30.44 17.29
CA SER A 119 -3.58 -29.94 17.58
C SER A 119 -4.01 -28.77 16.71
N ILE A 120 -5.31 -28.66 16.48
CA ILE A 120 -5.99 -27.44 16.03
C ILE A 120 -6.62 -26.83 17.29
N SER A 121 -6.00 -25.77 17.80
CA SER A 121 -6.45 -25.03 18.98
C SER A 121 -7.25 -23.80 18.58
N TRP A 122 -8.41 -23.60 19.21
CA TRP A 122 -9.23 -22.41 19.01
C TRP A 122 -9.12 -21.46 20.21
N ILE A 123 -8.86 -20.18 19.93
CA ILE A 123 -8.76 -19.13 20.93
C ILE A 123 -10.02 -18.24 20.84
N SER A 124 -10.92 -18.42 21.81
CA SER A 124 -12.14 -17.62 21.93
C SER A 124 -11.94 -16.28 22.64
N ASP A 125 -10.78 -16.02 23.24
CA ASP A 125 -10.52 -14.75 23.93
C ASP A 125 -10.37 -13.60 22.93
N ILE A 126 -11.40 -12.75 22.89
CA ILE A 126 -11.48 -11.58 22.02
C ILE A 126 -10.26 -10.66 22.16
N ARG A 127 -9.72 -10.49 23.36
CA ARG A 127 -8.58 -9.58 23.61
C ARG A 127 -7.32 -10.09 22.94
N ILE A 128 -7.15 -11.41 22.92
CA ILE A 128 -6.04 -12.07 22.22
C ILE A 128 -6.29 -12.03 20.71
N SER A 129 -7.49 -12.42 20.26
CA SER A 129 -7.81 -12.53 18.83
C SER A 129 -7.78 -11.19 18.09
N MET A 130 -8.13 -10.07 18.73
CA MET A 130 -8.18 -8.76 18.08
C MET A 130 -6.85 -8.26 17.49
N ASN A 131 -5.72 -8.64 18.08
CA ASN A 131 -4.38 -8.22 17.65
C ASN A 131 -3.55 -9.38 17.08
N SER A 132 -4.20 -10.52 16.87
CA SER A 132 -3.59 -11.72 16.32
C SER A 132 -3.93 -11.85 14.83
N PRO A 133 -3.15 -12.60 14.04
CA PRO A 133 -3.66 -13.11 12.77
C PRO A 133 -4.92 -13.95 13.00
N LEU A 134 -5.69 -14.21 11.95
CA LEU A 134 -6.84 -15.10 12.06
C LEU A 134 -6.43 -16.55 12.35
N GLY A 135 -5.30 -16.99 11.81
CA GLY A 135 -4.75 -18.33 11.96
C GLY A 135 -3.23 -18.31 12.07
N ILE A 136 -2.64 -19.40 12.58
CA ILE A 136 -1.21 -19.71 12.43
C ILE A 136 -1.05 -21.23 12.35
N GLY A 137 -0.47 -21.73 11.27
CA GLY A 137 0.02 -23.10 11.12
C GLY A 137 1.50 -23.23 11.45
N MET A 138 1.83 -24.22 12.27
CA MET A 138 3.18 -24.49 12.76
C MET A 138 3.54 -25.95 12.58
N ALA A 139 4.81 -26.22 12.26
CA ALA A 139 5.36 -27.57 12.33
C ALA A 139 6.78 -27.53 12.88
N HIS A 140 7.15 -28.60 13.59
CA HIS A 140 8.50 -28.87 14.02
C HIS A 140 8.94 -30.18 13.37
N ALA A 141 10.06 -30.13 12.65
CA ALA A 141 10.61 -31.30 11.98
C ALA A 141 12.00 -31.67 12.48
N ASP A 142 12.40 -32.89 12.15
CA ASP A 142 13.74 -33.38 12.36
C ASP A 142 14.71 -32.75 11.36
N VAL A 143 15.60 -31.91 11.88
CA VAL A 143 16.62 -31.16 11.13
C VAL A 143 17.69 -32.03 10.46
N ARG A 144 17.58 -33.36 10.51
CA ARG A 144 18.48 -34.29 9.81
C ARG A 144 17.84 -34.94 8.59
N ASN A 145 16.52 -35.15 8.59
CA ASN A 145 15.82 -35.91 7.54
C ASN A 145 14.50 -35.29 7.08
N GLY A 146 13.99 -34.25 7.75
CA GLY A 146 12.76 -33.55 7.40
C GLY A 146 11.48 -34.16 8.00
N LYS A 147 11.58 -35.19 8.86
CA LYS A 147 10.38 -35.80 9.45
C LYS A 147 9.67 -34.81 10.37
N ILE A 148 8.44 -34.42 10.07
CA ILE A 148 7.63 -33.63 11.00
C ILE A 148 7.31 -34.51 12.22
N VAL A 149 7.67 -34.02 13.41
CA VAL A 149 7.49 -34.71 14.70
C VAL A 149 6.37 -34.11 15.54
N TRP A 150 6.05 -32.83 15.29
CA TRP A 150 4.95 -32.12 15.91
C TRP A 150 4.44 -31.03 14.97
N GLY A 151 3.16 -30.69 15.05
CA GLY A 151 2.60 -29.52 14.38
C GLY A 151 1.35 -29.04 15.09
N GLY A 152 1.05 -27.76 14.93
CA GLY A 152 -0.10 -27.13 15.58
C GLY A 152 -0.72 -26.07 14.68
N VAL A 153 -2.03 -25.94 14.76
CA VAL A 153 -2.79 -24.84 14.17
C VAL A 153 -3.43 -24.07 15.31
N VAL A 154 -3.37 -22.74 15.25
CA VAL A 154 -4.07 -21.86 16.19
C VAL A 154 -5.04 -21.01 15.40
N LEU A 155 -6.34 -21.11 15.71
CA LEU A 155 -7.40 -20.29 15.12
C LEU A 155 -7.86 -19.26 16.14
N TYR A 156 -7.72 -17.97 15.82
CA TYR A 156 -8.10 -16.87 16.70
C TYR A 156 -9.56 -16.46 16.47
N GLY A 157 -10.48 -17.35 16.83
CA GLY A 157 -11.88 -17.22 16.46
C GLY A 157 -12.77 -16.36 17.36
N GLY A 158 -12.29 -15.86 18.50
CA GLY A 158 -13.08 -15.08 19.46
C GLY A 158 -13.78 -13.84 18.88
N VAL A 159 -13.28 -13.35 17.75
CA VAL A 159 -13.74 -12.16 17.03
C VAL A 159 -14.43 -12.47 15.69
N LEU A 160 -14.20 -13.65 15.11
CA LEU A 160 -14.71 -14.00 13.78
C LEU A 160 -16.24 -13.91 13.74
N GLU A 161 -16.91 -14.53 14.71
CA GLU A 161 -18.37 -14.50 14.79
C GLU A 161 -18.90 -13.09 14.98
N ARG A 162 -18.24 -12.29 15.83
CA ARG A 162 -18.65 -10.91 16.09
C ARG A 162 -18.57 -10.09 14.82
N PHE A 163 -17.47 -10.12 14.08
CA PHE A 163 -17.35 -9.29 12.87
C PHE A 163 -18.23 -9.76 11.72
N VAL A 164 -18.40 -11.07 11.55
CA VAL A 164 -19.35 -11.58 10.54
C VAL A 164 -20.79 -11.23 10.96
N ASN A 165 -21.14 -11.26 12.24
CA ASN A 165 -22.53 -11.05 12.69
C ASN A 165 -22.88 -9.57 12.98
N SER A 166 -21.96 -8.74 13.46
CA SER A 166 -22.22 -7.41 14.03
C SER A 166 -22.35 -6.28 13.01
N TYR A 167 -22.02 -6.52 11.74
CA TYR A 167 -22.14 -5.54 10.67
C TYR A 167 -23.26 -5.92 9.69
N ALA A 168 -24.41 -6.35 10.24
CA ALA A 168 -25.67 -6.33 9.51
C ALA A 168 -25.94 -4.90 9.00
N PRO A 169 -26.44 -4.72 7.76
CA PRO A 169 -26.82 -3.40 7.27
C PRO A 169 -27.81 -2.76 8.24
N ILE A 170 -27.57 -1.48 8.53
CA ILE A 170 -28.49 -0.60 9.26
C ILE A 170 -29.71 -0.38 8.34
N ASP A 171 -30.59 -1.36 8.23
CA ASP A 171 -31.82 -1.25 7.43
C ASP A 171 -33.06 -0.93 8.28
N SER A 172 -32.94 -0.72 9.59
CA SER A 172 -34.08 -0.29 10.42
C SER A 172 -33.69 0.24 11.80
N ILE A 173 -33.42 1.56 11.93
CA ILE A 173 -33.54 2.25 13.24
C ILE A 173 -34.15 3.64 13.03
N GLN A 174 -35.48 3.69 12.84
CA GLN A 174 -36.27 4.66 13.60
C GLN A 174 -36.61 3.96 14.93
N GLY A 175 -35.94 4.32 16.02
CA GLY A 175 -36.27 3.83 17.36
C GLY A 175 -35.07 3.31 18.16
N GLU A 176 -34.64 4.13 19.12
CA GLU A 176 -33.77 3.81 20.27
C GLU A 176 -32.44 3.08 19.98
N VAL A 177 -31.41 3.90 19.78
CA VAL A 177 -30.00 3.50 19.75
C VAL A 177 -29.58 3.01 21.14
N SER A 178 -29.47 1.69 21.32
CA SER A 178 -28.68 1.13 22.42
C SER A 178 -27.19 1.31 22.08
N HIS A 179 -26.55 2.25 22.76
CA HIS A 179 -25.15 2.63 22.59
C HIS A 179 -24.16 1.44 22.68
N PHE A 180 -23.43 1.18 21.60
CA PHE A 180 -22.31 0.22 21.59
C PHE A 180 -20.98 0.97 21.59
N ASN A 181 -20.25 0.92 22.72
CA ASN A 181 -19.03 1.69 22.93
C ASN A 181 -17.77 0.94 22.45
N VAL A 182 -17.47 1.07 21.16
CA VAL A 182 -16.28 0.50 20.47
C VAL A 182 -14.95 1.02 21.06
N SER A 183 -14.96 2.19 21.74
CA SER A 183 -13.76 2.80 22.33
C SER A 183 -13.17 2.01 23.52
N SER A 184 -13.95 1.11 24.14
CA SER A 184 -13.51 0.29 25.27
C SER A 184 -12.62 -0.89 24.84
N LEU A 185 -12.75 -1.37 23.60
CA LEU A 185 -12.02 -2.53 23.08
C LEU A 185 -10.58 -2.23 22.61
N PHE A 186 -10.26 -0.98 22.28
CA PHE A 186 -8.99 -0.61 21.63
C PHE A 186 -7.94 0.03 22.54
N LYS A 187 -8.21 0.06 23.85
CA LYS A 187 -7.50 0.89 24.83
C LYS A 187 -6.28 0.21 25.49
N GLN A 188 -5.98 -1.03 25.14
CA GLN A 188 -5.04 -1.88 25.90
C GLN A 188 -3.97 -2.58 25.05
N ALA A 189 -3.45 -1.90 24.03
CA ALA A 189 -2.41 -2.42 23.14
C ALA A 189 -1.31 -1.36 22.90
N SER A 190 -0.40 -1.20 23.86
CA SER A 190 0.89 -0.53 23.63
C SER A 190 1.87 -0.84 24.77
N SER A 191 2.75 -1.83 24.57
CA SER A 191 4.02 -1.95 25.30
C SER A 191 5.06 -2.72 24.48
N ASP A 192 6.16 -2.02 24.15
CA ASP A 192 7.55 -2.45 23.87
C ASP A 192 7.83 -3.48 22.74
N SER A 193 8.91 -3.44 21.95
CA SER A 193 10.23 -2.77 22.01
C SER A 193 10.93 -2.84 20.62
N GLY A 194 11.93 -2.00 20.36
CA GLY A 194 12.85 -2.19 19.23
C GLY A 194 13.51 -0.93 18.65
N VAL A 195 14.13 -0.09 19.47
CA VAL A 195 14.81 1.14 19.04
C VAL A 195 16.30 0.83 18.82
N ASN A 196 16.80 0.97 17.58
CA ASN A 196 18.16 1.44 17.23
C ASN A 196 18.53 1.26 15.73
N GLY A 197 17.74 0.53 14.92
CA GLY A 197 17.91 0.46 13.45
C GLY A 197 17.08 1.49 12.65
N LEU A 198 16.26 2.27 13.35
CA LEU A 198 15.15 3.10 12.84
C LEU A 198 15.55 4.44 12.24
N ASN A 199 16.73 4.97 12.58
CA ASN A 199 17.10 6.36 12.30
C ASN A 199 17.48 6.66 10.84
N SER A 200 17.72 5.64 10.02
CA SER A 200 18.08 5.80 8.59
C SER A 200 16.85 5.77 7.68
N ALA A 201 15.88 4.89 7.93
CA ALA A 201 14.61 4.84 7.19
C ALA A 201 13.71 6.05 7.51
N PHE A 202 13.66 6.48 8.78
CA PHE A 202 12.96 7.71 9.17
C PHE A 202 13.56 8.96 8.53
N ARG A 203 14.90 9.03 8.36
CA ARG A 203 15.53 10.14 7.62
C ARG A 203 15.10 10.16 6.15
N TYR A 204 14.99 9.01 5.48
CA TYR A 204 14.57 8.95 4.07
C TYR A 204 13.11 9.41 3.88
N PHE A 205 12.20 9.00 4.79
CA PHE A 205 10.82 9.48 4.86
C PHE A 205 10.73 10.99 5.21
N ASN A 206 11.56 11.44 6.17
CA ASN A 206 11.68 12.85 6.55
C ASN A 206 12.28 13.75 5.47
N THR A 207 12.99 13.22 4.48
CA THR A 207 13.66 14.04 3.45
C THR A 207 12.81 14.15 2.17
N ASN A 208 11.95 13.17 1.85
CA ASN A 208 11.26 13.13 0.55
C ASN A 208 9.77 13.54 0.58
N MET A 209 9.02 13.28 1.66
CA MET A 209 7.60 13.65 1.76
C MET A 209 7.41 14.77 2.79
N LEU A 210 7.85 14.53 4.02
CA LEU A 210 7.87 15.56 5.06
C LEU A 210 8.97 16.57 4.81
N GLY A 211 10.07 16.19 4.17
CA GLY A 211 11.16 17.10 3.79
C GLY A 211 10.75 18.03 2.69
N GLY A 212 9.74 17.68 1.90
CA GLY A 212 9.13 18.58 0.93
C GLY A 212 8.11 19.54 1.50
N LEU A 213 7.28 19.05 2.42
CA LEU A 213 6.36 19.90 3.19
C LEU A 213 7.12 20.77 4.21
N ALA A 214 8.24 20.27 4.74
CA ALA A 214 9.13 20.96 5.65
C ALA A 214 10.12 21.85 4.90
N GLU A 215 10.68 21.49 3.74
CA GLU A 215 11.42 22.41 2.86
C GLU A 215 10.48 23.46 2.31
N PHE A 216 9.22 23.17 2.02
CA PHE A 216 8.25 24.22 1.70
C PHE A 216 8.07 25.15 2.91
N ALA A 217 7.89 24.59 4.11
CA ALA A 217 7.83 25.38 5.34
C ALA A 217 9.17 26.05 5.74
N TYR A 218 10.32 25.56 5.26
CA TYR A 218 11.68 26.01 5.58
C TYR A 218 12.28 26.95 4.53
N SER A 219 11.99 26.75 3.24
CA SER A 219 12.35 27.62 2.12
C SER A 219 11.56 28.92 2.18
N ASP A 220 10.36 28.87 2.76
CA ASP A 220 9.61 30.06 3.15
C ASP A 220 10.18 30.66 4.45
N SER A 221 10.70 29.84 5.37
CA SER A 221 11.39 30.32 6.60
C SER A 221 12.79 30.91 6.39
N SER A 222 13.41 30.71 5.21
CA SER A 222 14.76 31.22 4.91
C SER A 222 14.79 32.71 4.55
N LEU A 223 13.86 33.50 5.08
CA LEU A 223 14.10 34.92 5.24
C LEU A 223 15.00 35.12 6.46
N PRO A 224 16.16 35.78 6.32
CA PRO A 224 17.08 35.98 7.42
C PRO A 224 16.40 36.76 8.55
N ASP A 225 16.48 36.19 9.77
CA ASP A 225 16.16 36.78 11.08
C ASP A 225 16.00 38.30 11.03
N ASN A 226 14.77 38.83 10.91
CA ASN A 226 14.36 40.24 11.01
C ASN A 226 15.31 41.33 10.46
N SER A 227 16.27 40.94 9.63
CA SER A 227 17.44 41.72 9.32
C SER A 227 17.37 41.95 7.84
N THR A 228 17.36 43.22 7.49
CA THR A 228 17.40 43.70 6.12
C THR A 228 18.59 43.16 5.32
N GLN A 229 19.51 42.40 5.93
CA GLN A 229 20.79 41.96 5.37
C GLN A 229 20.67 41.14 4.08
N GLY A 230 19.64 40.31 3.91
CA GLY A 230 19.43 39.50 2.68
C GLY A 230 18.86 40.25 1.47
N LEU A 231 18.37 41.49 1.64
CA LEU A 231 17.82 42.27 0.54
C LEU A 231 18.95 42.86 -0.33
N GLY A 232 18.86 42.67 -1.65
CA GLY A 232 19.76 43.30 -2.60
C GLY A 232 19.83 44.83 -2.43
N PRO A 233 20.97 45.48 -2.75
CA PRO A 233 21.18 46.91 -2.52
C PRO A 233 20.08 47.82 -3.08
N ARG A 234 19.45 47.42 -4.21
CA ARG A 234 18.32 48.12 -4.83
C ARG A 234 17.05 48.10 -3.98
N ALA A 235 16.70 46.97 -3.40
CA ALA A 235 15.55 46.84 -2.51
C ALA A 235 15.76 47.65 -1.22
N LYS A 236 16.98 47.67 -0.67
CA LYS A 236 17.32 48.54 0.48
C LYS A 236 17.20 50.04 0.15
N ALA A 237 17.59 50.45 -1.05
CA ALA A 237 17.58 51.85 -1.48
C ALA A 237 16.19 52.38 -1.86
N GLU A 238 15.31 51.55 -2.46
CA GLU A 238 13.95 51.96 -2.84
C GLU A 238 12.95 52.02 -1.67
N LEU A 239 13.20 51.29 -0.58
CA LEU A 239 12.10 50.85 0.30
C LEU A 239 12.14 51.38 1.76
N GLY A 240 13.30 51.81 2.29
CA GLY A 240 13.42 52.46 3.60
C GLY A 240 12.81 51.70 4.82
N GLY A 241 12.84 52.31 6.01
CA GLY A 241 12.33 51.71 7.26
C GLY A 241 10.82 51.42 7.32
N LYS A 242 10.06 51.68 6.24
CA LYS A 242 8.60 51.52 6.16
C LYS A 242 8.13 50.13 5.70
N LEU A 243 9.04 49.24 5.28
CA LEU A 243 8.71 47.85 4.95
C LEU A 243 8.69 46.89 6.15
N ALA A 244 9.19 47.31 7.31
CA ALA A 244 9.23 46.49 8.52
C ALA A 244 7.87 45.84 8.88
N PRO A 245 6.72 46.56 8.87
CA PRO A 245 5.43 45.92 9.14
C PRO A 245 5.00 44.94 8.05
N ILE A 246 5.37 45.18 6.79
CA ILE A 246 5.04 44.30 5.65
C ILE A 246 5.85 43.00 5.75
N LEU A 247 7.16 43.10 6.02
CA LEU A 247 8.03 41.94 6.24
C LEU A 247 7.67 41.20 7.52
N ALA A 248 7.25 41.90 8.58
CA ALA A 248 6.78 41.27 9.81
C ALA A 248 5.47 40.50 9.58
N ASP A 249 4.52 41.07 8.84
CA ASP A 249 3.27 40.39 8.49
C ASP A 249 3.51 39.21 7.54
N LEU A 250 4.38 39.39 6.53
CA LEU A 250 4.80 38.32 5.63
C LEU A 250 5.45 37.18 6.43
N ASN A 251 6.45 37.48 7.25
CA ASN A 251 7.10 36.52 8.14
C ASN A 251 6.10 35.88 9.12
N ALA A 252 5.13 36.63 9.63
CA ALA A 252 4.11 36.08 10.54
C ALA A 252 3.15 35.12 9.81
N GLN A 253 2.79 35.39 8.56
CA GLN A 253 1.98 34.45 7.76
C GLN A 253 2.77 33.21 7.38
N ILE A 254 4.04 33.38 6.97
CA ILE A 254 4.98 32.28 6.71
C ILE A 254 5.14 31.42 7.96
N GLN A 255 5.41 32.05 9.12
CA GLN A 255 5.54 31.35 10.40
C GLN A 255 4.23 30.67 10.80
N LYS A 256 3.08 31.32 10.63
CA LYS A 256 1.78 30.70 10.92
C LYS A 256 1.56 29.45 10.07
N GLN A 257 1.85 29.50 8.78
CA GLN A 257 1.72 28.35 7.89
C GLN A 257 2.77 27.28 8.16
N SER A 258 4.00 27.70 8.44
CA SER A 258 5.09 26.81 8.85
C SER A 258 4.73 26.12 10.15
N VAL A 259 4.10 26.79 11.12
CA VAL A 259 3.60 26.19 12.36
C VAL A 259 2.38 25.31 12.12
N ASP A 260 1.40 25.70 11.32
CA ASP A 260 0.22 24.86 11.01
C ASP A 260 0.62 23.58 10.24
N THR A 261 1.60 23.73 9.35
CA THR A 261 2.21 22.63 8.58
C THR A 261 3.09 21.81 9.51
N ALA A 262 4.02 22.41 10.25
CA ALA A 262 4.89 21.73 11.20
C ALA A 262 4.15 21.13 12.38
N ASP A 263 2.96 21.61 12.77
CA ASP A 263 2.08 20.93 13.73
C ASP A 263 1.40 19.73 13.07
N SER A 264 0.98 19.84 11.81
CA SER A 264 0.49 18.70 11.04
C SER A 264 1.60 17.66 10.82
N LEU A 265 2.85 18.09 10.60
CA LEU A 265 4.04 17.25 10.41
C LEU A 265 4.63 16.78 11.75
N ARG A 266 4.59 17.55 12.84
CA ARG A 266 4.96 17.12 14.21
C ARG A 266 3.98 16.09 14.72
N LYS A 267 2.69 16.25 14.46
CA LYS A 267 1.70 15.17 14.65
C LYS A 267 2.06 13.92 13.84
N PHE A 268 2.88 14.04 12.79
CA PHE A 268 3.42 12.94 12.00
C PHE A 268 4.81 12.44 12.49
N GLN A 269 5.63 13.31 13.12
CA GLN A 269 7.04 13.06 13.48
C GLN A 269 7.29 12.83 14.98
N THR A 270 6.49 13.39 15.90
CA THR A 270 6.83 13.32 17.33
C THR A 270 6.54 11.92 17.86
N SER A 271 7.52 11.43 18.60
CA SER A 271 7.52 10.25 19.48
C SER A 271 6.36 10.19 20.50
N ASP A 272 5.44 11.15 20.50
CA ASP A 272 4.14 11.07 21.20
C ASP A 272 3.14 10.13 20.51
N ILE A 273 3.39 9.75 19.25
CA ILE A 273 2.68 8.67 18.54
C ILE A 273 2.87 7.31 19.26
N PHE A 274 3.89 7.19 20.11
CA PHE A 274 4.28 5.96 20.81
C PHE A 274 4.43 6.13 22.34
N GLY A 275 4.09 7.29 22.91
CA GLY A 275 4.30 7.53 24.36
C GLY A 275 5.77 7.53 24.80
N LEU A 276 6.73 7.74 23.88
CA LEU A 276 8.17 7.61 24.16
C LEU A 276 8.80 8.90 24.74
N SER A 277 8.18 10.07 24.61
CA SER A 277 8.72 11.33 25.13
C SER A 277 8.81 11.37 26.67
N ALA A 278 7.96 10.59 27.36
CA ALA A 278 8.01 10.43 28.80
C ALA A 278 9.17 9.53 29.27
N LEU A 279 9.65 8.61 28.42
CA LEU A 279 10.76 7.68 28.70
C LEU A 279 12.14 8.24 28.32
N GLU A 280 12.22 9.11 27.30
CA GLU A 280 13.48 9.74 26.89
C GLU A 280 14.03 10.70 27.97
N LYS A 281 13.15 11.45 28.65
CA LYS A 281 13.58 12.34 29.73
C LYS A 281 14.04 11.61 31.00
N SER A 282 13.68 10.34 31.19
CA SER A 282 14.13 9.57 32.35
C SER A 282 15.46 8.84 32.13
N ASN A 283 15.85 8.57 30.87
CA ASN A 283 17.01 7.73 30.56
C ASN A 283 18.25 8.49 30.02
N LEU A 284 18.15 9.78 29.72
CA LEU A 284 19.28 10.58 29.20
C LEU A 284 20.28 11.09 30.26
N ASN A 285 20.17 10.66 31.52
CA ASN A 285 21.14 10.98 32.57
C ASN A 285 22.24 9.91 32.78
N GLY A 286 22.44 8.99 31.83
CA GLY A 286 23.44 7.92 31.99
C GLY A 286 24.24 7.57 30.72
N ASN A 287 25.45 8.12 30.64
CA ASN A 287 26.59 7.62 29.83
C ASN A 287 26.52 7.68 28.28
N GLU A 288 26.66 8.89 27.73
CA GLU A 288 27.23 9.10 26.39
C GLU A 288 28.77 9.16 26.45
N SER A 289 29.46 8.02 26.39
CA SER A 289 30.88 8.00 26.02
C SER A 289 31.34 6.60 25.62
N LYS A 290 30.97 6.12 24.42
CA LYS A 290 31.71 5.02 23.75
C LYS A 290 31.38 4.72 22.27
N ALA A 291 30.47 5.45 21.60
CA ALA A 291 30.02 5.09 20.25
C ALA A 291 30.67 5.87 19.08
N ALA A 292 31.70 6.69 19.31
CA ALA A 292 32.28 7.55 18.26
C ALA A 292 33.49 6.94 17.49
N GLY A 293 33.78 5.65 17.66
CA GLY A 293 35.06 5.06 17.22
C GLY A 293 35.09 4.22 15.93
N ILE A 294 33.96 3.90 15.29
CA ILE A 294 33.92 2.85 14.24
C ILE A 294 33.26 3.35 12.93
N VAL A 295 33.62 4.54 12.46
CA VAL A 295 33.30 4.97 11.09
C VAL A 295 34.49 5.70 10.48
N ARG A 296 35.49 4.94 10.03
CA ARG A 296 36.49 5.36 9.03
C ARG A 296 37.13 4.11 8.42
N GLY A 297 36.71 3.74 7.22
CA GLY A 297 37.29 2.62 6.48
C GLY A 297 36.62 2.32 5.15
N SER A 298 37.19 2.91 4.09
CA SER A 298 37.25 2.47 2.68
C SER A 298 35.96 2.20 1.89
N GLY A 299 35.74 3.07 0.91
CA GLY A 299 34.96 2.77 -0.28
C GLY A 299 35.72 1.94 -1.32
N LYS A 300 35.00 1.64 -2.41
CA LYS A 300 35.34 0.81 -3.58
C LYS A 300 35.22 -0.70 -3.38
N GLU A 301 34.00 -1.20 -3.46
CA GLU A 301 33.70 -2.48 -4.13
C GLU A 301 32.25 -2.47 -4.65
N LYS A 302 32.08 -2.91 -5.90
CA LYS A 302 30.96 -2.65 -6.79
C LYS A 302 29.84 -3.70 -6.63
N SER A 303 28.59 -3.23 -6.67
CA SER A 303 27.39 -3.77 -7.33
C SER A 303 27.00 -5.27 -7.25
N GLN A 304 27.58 -6.11 -6.40
CA GLN A 304 27.08 -7.50 -6.16
C GLN A 304 26.73 -7.80 -4.69
N GLY A 305 27.16 -6.97 -3.74
CA GLY A 305 26.95 -7.23 -2.30
C GLY A 305 25.56 -6.89 -1.74
N GLY A 306 24.67 -6.27 -2.53
CA GLY A 306 23.30 -5.93 -2.09
C GLY A 306 22.45 -7.17 -1.85
N LEU A 307 22.45 -8.11 -2.80
CA LEU A 307 21.71 -9.37 -2.67
C LEU A 307 22.30 -10.29 -1.59
N GLU A 308 23.62 -10.35 -1.43
CA GLU A 308 24.26 -11.20 -0.41
C GLU A 308 24.07 -10.67 1.02
N ARG A 309 23.96 -9.35 1.21
CA ARG A 309 23.66 -8.77 2.53
C ARG A 309 22.20 -9.03 2.96
N PHE A 310 21.25 -9.05 2.04
CA PHE A 310 19.86 -9.46 2.33
C PHE A 310 19.68 -10.98 2.37
N GLY A 311 20.44 -11.74 1.58
CA GLY A 311 20.47 -13.21 1.64
C GLY A 311 20.95 -13.77 3.00
N ASN A 312 21.65 -12.97 3.81
CA ASN A 312 22.00 -13.33 5.18
C ASN A 312 20.87 -13.10 6.21
N LEU A 313 19.79 -12.38 5.88
CA LEU A 313 18.57 -12.34 6.70
C LEU A 313 17.73 -13.63 6.56
N ASN A 314 17.86 -14.35 5.43
CA ASN A 314 17.29 -15.70 5.26
C ASN A 314 17.96 -16.79 6.13
N ARG A 315 19.00 -16.45 6.90
CA ARG A 315 19.78 -17.43 7.70
C ARG A 315 19.44 -17.46 9.18
N ALA A 316 18.62 -16.54 9.66
CA ALA A 316 17.92 -16.74 10.92
C ALA A 316 16.57 -17.37 10.58
N SER A 317 16.28 -18.52 11.18
CA SER A 317 14.92 -19.04 11.30
C SER A 317 14.11 -18.07 12.17
N SER A 318 13.84 -16.86 11.66
CA SER A 318 12.76 -16.04 12.20
C SER A 318 11.49 -16.78 11.85
N VAL A 319 10.80 -17.28 12.86
CA VAL A 319 9.41 -17.70 12.74
C VAL A 319 8.70 -16.63 11.90
N PHE A 320 8.34 -16.96 10.66
CA PHE A 320 7.42 -16.14 9.88
C PHE A 320 6.07 -16.30 10.56
N ILE A 321 5.82 -15.47 11.57
CA ILE A 321 4.51 -15.38 12.18
C ILE A 321 3.65 -14.69 11.13
N GLU A 322 2.64 -15.42 10.62
CA GLU A 322 1.52 -14.84 9.88
C GLU A 322 1.00 -13.65 10.69
N THR A 323 1.23 -12.43 10.22
CA THR A 323 0.81 -11.20 10.91
C THR A 323 -0.05 -10.31 10.01
N GLU A 324 -0.32 -10.77 8.78
CA GLU A 324 -0.93 -9.96 7.74
C GLU A 324 -2.38 -10.34 7.44
N ARG A 325 -2.83 -11.57 7.71
CA ARG A 325 -4.26 -11.93 7.66
C ARG A 325 -4.96 -11.54 8.96
N THR A 326 -5.24 -10.26 9.13
CA THR A 326 -5.93 -9.70 10.30
C THR A 326 -7.35 -9.27 9.97
N ILE A 327 -8.17 -9.09 10.99
CA ILE A 327 -9.54 -8.56 10.86
C ILE A 327 -9.55 -7.20 10.18
N GLU A 328 -8.58 -6.34 10.50
CA GLU A 328 -8.50 -4.98 9.94
C GLU A 328 -8.43 -5.00 8.40
N ASN A 329 -7.82 -6.03 7.81
CA ASN A 329 -7.73 -6.18 6.36
C ASN A 329 -8.98 -6.81 5.73
N LEU A 330 -9.80 -7.56 6.48
CA LEU A 330 -10.88 -8.37 5.93
C LEU A 330 -12.28 -7.85 6.24
N VAL A 331 -12.48 -7.11 7.32
CA VAL A 331 -13.81 -6.70 7.79
C VAL A 331 -14.57 -5.81 6.79
N GLY A 332 -13.90 -4.81 6.20
CA GLY A 332 -14.51 -3.92 5.20
C GLY A 332 -14.93 -4.70 3.94
N PRO A 333 -14.01 -5.44 3.31
CA PRO A 333 -14.32 -6.33 2.19
C PRO A 333 -15.40 -7.38 2.49
N TRP A 334 -15.43 -7.96 3.69
CA TRP A 334 -16.48 -8.90 4.09
C TRP A 334 -17.86 -8.24 4.13
N HIS A 335 -17.96 -7.01 4.64
CA HIS A 335 -19.22 -6.26 4.70
C HIS A 335 -19.77 -5.94 3.31
N GLN A 336 -18.89 -5.63 2.37
CA GLN A 336 -19.24 -5.25 0.99
C GLN A 336 -19.38 -6.43 0.05
N SER A 337 -19.27 -7.65 0.57
CA SER A 337 -19.50 -8.82 -0.26
C SER A 337 -20.94 -8.87 -0.74
N GLU A 338 -21.11 -9.09 -2.04
CA GLU A 338 -22.39 -9.32 -2.70
C GLU A 338 -23.06 -10.63 -2.23
N ALA A 339 -22.35 -11.46 -1.46
CA ALA A 339 -22.85 -12.73 -0.92
C ALA A 339 -24.20 -12.61 -0.17
N ARG A 340 -24.42 -11.50 0.55
CA ARG A 340 -25.70 -11.24 1.24
C ARG A 340 -26.75 -10.67 0.30
N LEU A 341 -26.42 -9.53 -0.31
CA LEU A 341 -27.39 -8.68 -1.00
C LEU A 341 -27.81 -9.27 -2.36
N VAL A 342 -26.90 -9.97 -3.03
CA VAL A 342 -27.13 -10.51 -4.39
C VAL A 342 -27.35 -12.03 -4.34
N MET A 343 -26.64 -12.75 -3.46
CA MET A 343 -26.68 -14.21 -3.42
C MET A 343 -27.53 -14.80 -2.29
N GLY A 344 -28.10 -13.97 -1.41
CA GLY A 344 -29.01 -14.41 -0.35
C GLY A 344 -28.39 -15.33 0.71
N ARG A 345 -27.05 -15.35 0.84
CA ARG A 345 -26.37 -16.23 1.81
C ARG A 345 -26.60 -15.76 3.25
N SER A 346 -26.90 -16.69 4.13
CA SER A 346 -27.06 -16.42 5.57
C SER A 346 -25.70 -16.16 6.24
N GLN A 347 -25.72 -15.41 7.34
CA GLN A 347 -24.51 -15.11 8.14
C GLN A 347 -23.78 -16.37 8.60
N GLN A 348 -24.53 -17.40 8.99
CA GLN A 348 -23.98 -18.68 9.43
C GLN A 348 -23.25 -19.41 8.28
N GLU A 349 -23.79 -19.37 7.06
CA GLU A 349 -23.13 -19.98 5.90
C GLU A 349 -21.83 -19.25 5.54
N MET A 350 -21.81 -17.92 5.64
CA MET A 350 -20.59 -17.14 5.41
C MET A 350 -19.53 -17.39 6.48
N LEU A 351 -19.92 -17.40 7.77
CA LEU A 351 -19.03 -17.74 8.86
C LEU A 351 -18.43 -19.15 8.68
N LYS A 352 -19.27 -20.11 8.28
CA LYS A 352 -18.82 -21.47 7.97
C LYS A 352 -17.80 -21.50 6.83
N SER A 353 -17.99 -20.69 5.78
CA SER A 353 -17.00 -20.53 4.70
C SER A 353 -15.67 -19.98 5.20
N VAL A 354 -15.69 -18.92 6.02
CA VAL A 354 -14.46 -18.34 6.59
C VAL A 354 -13.72 -19.36 7.45
N VAL A 355 -14.42 -20.05 8.36
CA VAL A 355 -13.81 -21.08 9.22
C VAL A 355 -13.25 -22.25 8.40
N MET A 356 -13.98 -22.71 7.38
CA MET A 356 -13.51 -23.75 6.47
C MET A 356 -12.24 -23.30 5.74
N ASN A 357 -12.25 -22.13 5.12
CA ASN A 357 -11.13 -21.60 4.34
C ASN A 357 -9.88 -21.43 5.20
N LEU A 358 -10.05 -20.78 6.37
CA LEU A 358 -8.98 -20.59 7.34
C LEU A 358 -8.41 -21.92 7.82
N THR A 359 -9.27 -22.89 8.18
CA THR A 359 -8.81 -24.21 8.63
C THR A 359 -8.05 -24.94 7.52
N LEU A 360 -8.54 -24.91 6.28
CA LEU A 360 -7.85 -25.52 5.14
C LEU A 360 -6.46 -24.92 4.94
N HIS A 361 -6.35 -23.59 5.01
CA HIS A 361 -5.11 -22.83 4.89
C HIS A 361 -4.10 -23.21 5.97
N GLU A 362 -4.48 -23.11 7.25
CA GLU A 362 -3.55 -23.39 8.35
C GLU A 362 -3.13 -24.86 8.42
N VAL A 363 -4.04 -25.78 8.06
CA VAL A 363 -3.68 -27.19 7.93
C VAL A 363 -2.68 -27.37 6.78
N GLY A 364 -2.81 -26.63 5.67
CA GLY A 364 -1.82 -26.63 4.59
C GLY A 364 -0.41 -26.24 5.07
N HIS A 365 -0.30 -25.22 5.91
CA HIS A 365 0.97 -24.88 6.58
C HIS A 365 1.50 -25.99 7.49
N LEU A 366 0.62 -26.63 8.27
CA LEU A 366 0.98 -27.81 9.08
C LEU A 366 1.48 -28.98 8.22
N LEU A 367 1.01 -29.11 6.98
CA LEU A 367 1.43 -30.14 6.02
C LEU A 367 2.73 -29.80 5.27
N GLY A 368 3.18 -28.54 5.31
CA GLY A 368 4.42 -28.07 4.67
C GLY A 368 4.23 -27.16 3.45
N SER A 369 3.00 -26.81 3.10
CA SER A 369 2.71 -25.87 2.02
C SER A 369 2.99 -24.42 2.48
N GLY A 370 3.74 -23.66 1.67
CA GLY A 370 3.89 -22.23 1.85
C GLY A 370 2.74 -21.46 1.18
N HIS A 371 2.68 -20.14 1.41
CA HIS A 371 1.69 -19.29 0.76
C HIS A 371 1.84 -19.25 -0.77
N GLN A 372 0.73 -18.96 -1.44
CA GLN A 372 0.65 -18.83 -2.89
C GLN A 372 -0.21 -17.61 -3.24
N PHE A 373 0.41 -16.45 -3.51
CA PHE A 373 -0.31 -15.18 -3.75
C PHE A 373 -0.57 -14.86 -5.23
N LYS A 374 -0.47 -15.88 -6.10
CA LYS A 374 -0.91 -15.83 -7.51
C LYS A 374 -2.05 -16.82 -7.77
N GLU A 375 -2.78 -17.21 -6.75
CA GLU A 375 -3.80 -18.24 -6.81
C GLU A 375 -4.92 -17.92 -7.81
N ASN A 376 -5.20 -16.63 -8.00
CA ASN A 376 -6.20 -16.03 -8.87
C ASN A 376 -5.68 -15.75 -10.30
N ILE A 377 -4.39 -15.95 -10.58
CA ILE A 377 -3.82 -15.67 -11.90
C ILE A 377 -3.99 -16.88 -12.82
N ILE A 378 -4.63 -16.67 -13.97
CA ILE A 378 -4.85 -17.72 -14.95
C ILE A 378 -3.53 -18.01 -15.68
N PRO A 379 -3.07 -19.29 -15.73
CA PRO A 379 -1.88 -19.65 -16.49
C PRO A 379 -2.06 -19.37 -17.99
N LYS A 380 -0.94 -19.10 -18.67
CA LYS A 380 -0.92 -18.94 -20.13
C LYS A 380 -1.38 -20.22 -20.82
N GLU A 381 -2.14 -20.08 -21.91
CA GLU A 381 -2.58 -21.23 -22.69
C GLU A 381 -1.40 -22.07 -23.17
N GLY A 382 -1.53 -23.39 -23.01
CA GLY A 382 -0.50 -24.35 -23.39
C GLY A 382 0.63 -24.53 -22.37
N THR A 383 0.56 -23.95 -21.16
CA THR A 383 1.53 -24.24 -20.08
C THR A 383 1.03 -25.29 -19.09
N VAL A 384 -0.28 -25.51 -19.02
CA VAL A 384 -0.95 -26.53 -18.20
C VAL A 384 -2.14 -27.11 -18.98
N PRO A 385 -2.72 -28.26 -18.54
CA PRO A 385 -3.89 -28.85 -19.19
C PRO A 385 -5.06 -27.88 -19.34
N SER A 386 -5.70 -27.90 -20.51
CA SER A 386 -6.71 -26.92 -20.90
C SER A 386 -7.97 -26.95 -20.03
N GLN A 387 -8.30 -28.11 -19.45
CA GLN A 387 -9.43 -28.25 -18.53
C GLN A 387 -9.34 -27.29 -17.34
N TYR A 388 -8.15 -27.13 -16.74
CA TYR A 388 -7.97 -26.25 -15.58
C TYR A 388 -8.05 -24.78 -16.00
N ILE A 389 -7.53 -24.43 -17.18
CA ILE A 389 -7.66 -23.07 -17.72
C ILE A 389 -9.13 -22.73 -17.95
N LYS A 390 -9.91 -23.65 -18.52
CA LYS A 390 -11.34 -23.47 -18.77
C LYS A 390 -12.13 -23.27 -17.47
N GLU A 391 -11.85 -24.08 -16.45
CA GLU A 391 -12.48 -23.97 -15.14
C GLU A 391 -12.14 -22.64 -14.45
N LEU A 392 -10.87 -22.22 -14.49
CA LEU A 392 -10.45 -20.94 -13.93
C LEU A 392 -11.12 -19.76 -14.66
N LYS A 393 -11.10 -19.74 -15.99
CA LYS A 393 -11.75 -18.69 -16.79
C LYS A 393 -13.25 -18.58 -16.51
N ALA A 394 -13.94 -19.70 -16.28
CA ALA A 394 -15.36 -19.70 -15.95
C ALA A 394 -15.68 -19.02 -14.61
N LYS A 395 -14.72 -19.01 -13.67
CA LYS A 395 -14.85 -18.39 -12.34
C LYS A 395 -14.17 -17.02 -12.24
N ALA A 396 -13.35 -16.64 -13.21
CA ALA A 396 -12.53 -15.43 -13.21
C ALA A 396 -13.24 -14.24 -13.87
N ASN A 397 -14.48 -13.98 -13.46
CA ASN A 397 -15.28 -12.88 -13.97
C ASN A 397 -16.15 -12.29 -12.86
N LYS A 398 -16.76 -11.13 -13.14
CA LYS A 398 -17.55 -10.39 -12.17
C LYS A 398 -18.79 -11.15 -11.73
N GLU A 399 -19.47 -11.84 -12.65
CA GLU A 399 -20.70 -12.61 -12.41
C GLU A 399 -20.46 -13.78 -11.45
N ALA A 400 -19.31 -14.44 -11.57
CA ALA A 400 -18.87 -15.50 -10.68
C ALA A 400 -18.21 -14.97 -9.40
N GLY A 401 -18.10 -13.65 -9.22
CA GLY A 401 -17.48 -13.05 -8.04
C GLY A 401 -15.96 -13.17 -7.96
N PHE A 402 -15.29 -13.53 -9.06
CA PHE A 402 -13.84 -13.81 -9.11
C PHE A 402 -13.41 -14.93 -8.14
N THR A 403 -14.16 -16.02 -8.07
CA THR A 403 -13.89 -17.17 -7.19
C THR A 403 -12.88 -18.16 -7.76
N ASN A 404 -12.14 -17.77 -8.79
CA ASN A 404 -11.09 -18.60 -9.36
C ASN A 404 -9.90 -18.66 -8.40
N MET A 405 -9.56 -19.87 -7.96
CA MET A 405 -8.38 -20.11 -7.14
C MET A 405 -7.72 -21.41 -7.58
N THR A 406 -6.39 -21.42 -7.57
CA THR A 406 -5.58 -22.61 -7.85
C THR A 406 -5.02 -23.24 -6.58
N SER A 407 -5.09 -22.54 -5.44
CA SER A 407 -4.58 -22.97 -4.14
C SER A 407 -5.41 -22.35 -3.01
N VAL A 408 -5.61 -23.07 -1.90
CA VAL A 408 -6.12 -22.52 -0.64
C VAL A 408 -5.07 -21.77 0.17
N MET A 409 -3.80 -21.83 -0.25
CA MET A 409 -2.67 -21.17 0.41
C MET A 409 -2.53 -19.69 0.02
N GLY A 410 -3.45 -19.16 -0.79
CA GLY A 410 -3.54 -17.75 -1.11
C GLY A 410 -4.36 -16.95 -0.10
N TYR A 411 -4.13 -15.63 -0.08
CA TYR A 411 -4.96 -14.70 0.69
C TYR A 411 -5.97 -14.07 -0.25
N GLN A 412 -7.12 -14.72 -0.37
CA GLN A 412 -8.22 -14.21 -1.17
C GLN A 412 -8.72 -12.87 -0.63
N SER A 413 -9.18 -11.99 -1.52
CA SER A 413 -9.98 -10.83 -1.11
C SER A 413 -11.16 -11.29 -0.24
N GLY A 414 -11.42 -10.57 0.86
CA GLY A 414 -12.56 -10.87 1.73
C GLY A 414 -13.90 -10.86 0.99
N ARG A 415 -14.05 -10.03 -0.06
CA ARG A 415 -15.27 -10.02 -0.88
C ARG A 415 -15.49 -11.37 -1.58
N THR A 416 -14.42 -11.95 -2.14
CA THR A 416 -14.42 -13.25 -2.83
C THR A 416 -14.62 -14.40 -1.84
N GLU A 417 -13.92 -14.37 -0.70
CA GLU A 417 -14.02 -15.40 0.34
C GLU A 417 -15.46 -15.61 0.81
N MET A 418 -16.21 -14.53 0.97
CA MET A 418 -17.62 -14.56 1.39
C MET A 418 -18.58 -15.11 0.34
N ILE A 419 -18.17 -15.15 -0.94
CA ILE A 419 -18.98 -15.69 -2.04
C ILE A 419 -18.88 -17.21 -2.09
N ILE A 420 -17.71 -17.79 -1.83
CA ILE A 420 -17.48 -19.24 -2.00
C ILE A 420 -18.18 -20.04 -0.88
N PRO A 421 -19.08 -20.98 -1.21
CA PRO A 421 -19.70 -21.86 -0.23
C PRO A 421 -18.70 -22.81 0.43
N SER A 422 -18.91 -23.16 1.71
CA SER A 422 -17.97 -24.04 2.43
C SER A 422 -17.79 -25.42 1.81
N HIS A 423 -18.81 -25.93 1.11
CA HIS A 423 -18.73 -27.23 0.43
C HIS A 423 -17.82 -27.19 -0.81
N ASP A 424 -17.74 -26.04 -1.48
CA ASP A 424 -16.90 -25.82 -2.66
C ASP A 424 -15.42 -25.55 -2.31
N LEU A 425 -15.14 -25.09 -1.09
CA LEU A 425 -13.77 -24.87 -0.60
C LEU A 425 -13.05 -26.21 -0.36
N LYS A 426 -11.93 -26.44 -1.04
CA LYS A 426 -11.09 -27.64 -0.92
C LYS A 426 -9.65 -27.32 -1.35
N PRO A 427 -8.64 -28.12 -0.99
CA PRO A 427 -7.34 -28.03 -1.62
C PRO A 427 -7.48 -28.14 -3.14
N GLU A 428 -6.92 -27.19 -3.86
CA GLU A 428 -7.06 -27.06 -5.30
C GLU A 428 -5.86 -27.69 -6.04
N ILE A 429 -5.89 -27.66 -7.37
CA ILE A 429 -4.90 -28.36 -8.20
C ILE A 429 -3.45 -27.97 -7.88
N HIS A 430 -3.14 -26.72 -7.56
CA HIS A 430 -1.77 -26.34 -7.19
C HIS A 430 -1.36 -26.96 -5.85
N ASP A 431 -2.28 -27.04 -4.88
CA ASP A 431 -2.03 -27.72 -3.60
C ASP A 431 -1.72 -29.21 -3.82
N GLU A 432 -2.43 -29.85 -4.75
CA GLU A 432 -2.14 -31.23 -5.16
C GLU A 432 -0.71 -31.37 -5.71
N LEU A 433 -0.28 -30.45 -6.59
CA LEU A 433 1.07 -30.48 -7.15
C LEU A 433 2.15 -30.29 -6.07
N VAL A 434 1.91 -29.42 -5.09
CA VAL A 434 2.80 -29.22 -3.93
C VAL A 434 2.86 -30.49 -3.08
N LEU A 435 1.72 -31.13 -2.79
CA LEU A 435 1.71 -32.38 -2.01
C LEU A 435 2.39 -33.54 -2.74
N ARG A 436 2.28 -33.62 -4.08
CA ARG A 436 3.05 -34.61 -4.86
C ARG A 436 4.55 -34.38 -4.72
N TYR A 437 5.00 -33.12 -4.73
CA TYR A 437 6.40 -32.81 -4.46
C TYR A 437 6.80 -33.28 -3.05
N LEU A 438 6.04 -32.87 -2.02
CA LEU A 438 6.36 -33.14 -0.62
C LEU A 438 6.31 -34.63 -0.25
N TYR A 439 5.28 -35.36 -0.69
CA TYR A 439 4.98 -36.71 -0.19
C TYR A 439 5.22 -37.83 -1.19
N LYS A 440 5.34 -37.51 -2.49
CA LYS A 440 5.66 -38.49 -3.55
C LYS A 440 7.07 -38.28 -4.13
N ALA A 441 7.69 -37.13 -3.87
CA ALA A 441 8.92 -36.71 -4.53
C ALA A 441 8.77 -36.75 -6.06
N GLU A 442 7.66 -36.20 -6.55
CA GLU A 442 7.30 -36.13 -7.98
C GLU A 442 7.02 -34.67 -8.38
N TYR A 443 7.20 -34.37 -9.66
CA TYR A 443 6.84 -33.06 -10.24
C TYR A 443 6.06 -33.23 -11.56
N PRO A 444 5.17 -32.28 -11.90
CA PRO A 444 4.36 -32.33 -13.12
C PRO A 444 5.14 -31.83 -14.34
N VAL A 445 4.96 -32.55 -15.46
CA VAL A 445 5.28 -32.08 -16.81
C VAL A 445 4.02 -32.12 -17.66
N PHE A 446 3.92 -31.22 -18.65
CA PHE A 446 2.73 -31.11 -19.49
C PHE A 446 2.85 -31.92 -20.78
N ASP A 447 1.97 -32.91 -20.93
CA ASP A 447 1.77 -33.63 -22.18
C ASP A 447 0.71 -32.93 -23.02
N LYS A 448 1.18 -32.05 -23.91
CA LYS A 448 0.33 -31.24 -24.77
C LYS A 448 -0.53 -32.07 -25.74
N ASP A 449 -0.07 -33.26 -26.16
CA ASP A 449 -0.79 -34.06 -27.15
C ASP A 449 -2.03 -34.73 -26.56
N ASN A 450 -1.93 -35.12 -25.28
CA ASN A 450 -3.03 -35.75 -24.53
C ASN A 450 -3.69 -34.81 -23.52
N ASP A 451 -3.30 -33.53 -23.52
CA ASP A 451 -3.78 -32.47 -22.64
C ASP A 451 -3.87 -32.87 -21.16
N ARG A 452 -2.76 -33.39 -20.61
CA ARG A 452 -2.72 -33.92 -19.23
C ARG A 452 -1.38 -33.71 -18.55
N PHE A 453 -1.38 -33.81 -17.22
CA PHE A 453 -0.14 -33.91 -16.46
C PHE A 453 0.45 -35.33 -16.55
N ILE A 454 1.77 -35.40 -16.65
CA ILE A 454 2.56 -36.59 -16.37
C ILE A 454 3.44 -36.27 -15.16
N TYR A 455 3.46 -37.15 -14.16
CA TYR A 455 4.27 -36.95 -12.96
C TYR A 455 5.59 -37.71 -13.09
N HIS A 456 6.69 -37.02 -12.85
CA HIS A 456 8.03 -37.57 -12.97
C HIS A 456 8.75 -37.57 -11.61
N PRO A 457 9.56 -38.60 -11.29
CA PRO A 457 10.37 -38.61 -10.09
C PRO A 457 11.34 -37.43 -10.02
N LEU A 458 11.47 -36.84 -8.84
CA LEU A 458 12.34 -35.71 -8.56
C LEU A 458 13.83 -36.09 -8.70
N PRO A 459 14.67 -35.24 -9.33
CA PRO A 459 16.11 -35.49 -9.39
C PRO A 459 16.77 -35.49 -8.00
N PRO A 460 17.89 -36.21 -7.81
CA PRO A 460 18.61 -36.20 -6.53
C PRO A 460 19.05 -34.82 -6.06
N SER A 461 19.29 -33.88 -7.00
CA SER A 461 19.65 -32.49 -6.70
C SER A 461 18.48 -31.66 -6.18
N GLY A 462 17.24 -32.16 -6.23
CA GLY A 462 16.02 -31.40 -5.95
C GLY A 462 15.69 -30.32 -6.98
N ARG A 463 16.61 -29.96 -7.89
CA ARG A 463 16.42 -28.93 -8.91
C ARG A 463 15.49 -29.44 -10.00
N LEU A 464 14.40 -28.72 -10.22
CA LEU A 464 13.44 -29.06 -11.27
C LEU A 464 14.01 -28.70 -12.66
N PRO A 465 14.07 -29.65 -13.61
CA PRO A 465 14.52 -29.33 -14.96
C PRO A 465 13.48 -28.47 -15.68
N GLY A 466 13.93 -27.55 -16.54
CA GLY A 466 12.99 -26.78 -17.37
C GLY A 466 12.23 -27.65 -18.37
N VAL A 467 12.85 -28.75 -18.81
CA VAL A 467 12.30 -29.74 -19.75
C VAL A 467 12.74 -31.15 -19.34
N THR A 468 11.81 -32.09 -19.37
CA THR A 468 12.05 -33.52 -19.15
C THR A 468 11.91 -34.28 -20.47
N TRP A 469 12.89 -35.11 -20.80
CA TRP A 469 12.89 -35.88 -22.05
C TRP A 469 12.37 -37.29 -21.79
N LEU A 470 11.21 -37.63 -22.37
CA LEU A 470 10.60 -38.95 -22.24
C LEU A 470 10.57 -39.66 -23.58
N ASN A 471 10.68 -40.99 -23.56
CA ASN A 471 10.48 -41.80 -24.76
C ASN A 471 8.99 -41.84 -25.09
N SER A 472 8.63 -41.47 -26.31
CA SER A 472 7.28 -41.64 -26.84
C SER A 472 6.98 -43.12 -27.08
N SER A 473 5.70 -43.44 -27.26
CA SER A 473 5.24 -44.76 -27.72
C SER A 473 5.85 -45.17 -29.08
N GLU A 474 6.38 -44.21 -29.84
CA GLU A 474 7.01 -44.40 -31.15
C GLU A 474 8.55 -44.51 -31.07
N GLY A 475 9.12 -44.54 -29.86
CA GLY A 475 10.57 -44.69 -29.65
C GLY A 475 11.40 -43.42 -29.83
N SER A 476 10.77 -42.27 -30.12
CA SER A 476 11.42 -40.95 -30.20
C SER A 476 11.46 -40.26 -28.84
N ARG A 477 12.56 -39.56 -28.51
CA ARG A 477 12.62 -38.72 -27.30
C ARG A 477 11.86 -37.41 -27.54
N LYS A 478 10.83 -37.16 -26.74
CA LYS A 478 10.03 -35.93 -26.81
C LYS A 478 10.30 -35.05 -25.57
N PRO A 479 10.46 -33.73 -25.74
CA PRO A 479 10.60 -32.79 -24.61
C PRO A 479 9.23 -32.49 -24.00
N TYR A 480 9.14 -32.55 -22.67
CA TYR A 480 7.96 -32.17 -21.89
C TYR A 480 8.35 -31.03 -20.95
N PRO A 481 7.78 -29.83 -21.10
CA PRO A 481 8.08 -28.72 -20.19
C PRO A 481 7.47 -28.97 -18.82
N ILE A 482 8.12 -28.42 -17.79
CA ILE A 482 7.55 -28.39 -16.45
C ILE A 482 6.25 -27.58 -16.42
N ALA A 483 5.28 -28.01 -15.61
CA ALA A 483 3.92 -27.51 -15.69
C ALA A 483 3.33 -27.18 -14.32
N TYR A 484 3.66 -25.99 -13.80
CA TYR A 484 3.05 -25.42 -12.60
C TYR A 484 2.16 -24.23 -12.97
N PHE A 485 1.22 -23.92 -12.09
CA PHE A 485 0.45 -22.69 -12.13
C PHE A 485 1.34 -21.51 -11.68
N PRO A 486 1.01 -20.26 -12.07
CA PRO A 486 1.72 -19.08 -11.59
C PRO A 486 1.87 -19.12 -10.08
N ALA A 487 3.07 -18.85 -9.59
CA ALA A 487 3.37 -18.91 -8.18
C ALA A 487 4.19 -17.73 -7.70
N CYS A 488 3.96 -17.37 -6.45
CA CYS A 488 4.87 -16.50 -5.72
C CYS A 488 4.76 -16.70 -4.20
N ASN A 489 5.80 -16.28 -3.50
CA ASN A 489 5.96 -16.50 -2.07
C ASN A 489 5.77 -15.20 -1.25
N ASP A 490 5.88 -15.33 0.07
CA ASP A 490 5.80 -14.22 1.03
C ASP A 490 6.77 -13.08 0.79
N TYR A 491 7.99 -13.40 0.38
CA TYR A 491 9.01 -12.40 0.15
C TYR A 491 8.65 -11.55 -1.07
N GLU A 492 8.22 -12.19 -2.16
CA GLU A 492 7.79 -11.51 -3.38
C GLU A 492 6.55 -10.64 -3.13
N ALA A 493 5.55 -11.15 -2.38
CA ALA A 493 4.34 -10.41 -2.07
C ALA A 493 4.57 -9.25 -1.09
N SER A 494 5.37 -9.44 -0.04
CA SER A 494 5.65 -8.39 0.95
C SER A 494 6.49 -7.24 0.38
N LEU A 495 7.30 -7.53 -0.64
CA LEU A 495 8.14 -6.53 -1.28
C LEU A 495 7.59 -6.03 -2.62
N GLY A 496 6.38 -6.47 -3.01
CA GLY A 496 5.77 -6.10 -4.28
C GLY A 496 6.72 -6.30 -5.46
N ALA A 497 7.35 -7.47 -5.53
CA ALA A 497 8.32 -7.82 -6.59
C ALA A 497 7.65 -8.02 -7.96
N ASP A 498 6.35 -8.34 -7.94
CA ASP A 498 5.50 -8.51 -9.10
C ASP A 498 4.10 -7.98 -8.72
N PRO A 499 3.48 -7.06 -9.50
CA PRO A 499 2.18 -6.51 -9.16
C PRO A 499 1.04 -7.54 -9.16
N PHE A 500 1.23 -8.70 -9.78
CA PHE A 500 0.29 -9.83 -9.74
C PHE A 500 0.53 -10.77 -8.57
N CYS A 501 1.58 -10.54 -7.76
CA CYS A 501 1.88 -11.30 -6.55
C CYS A 501 1.49 -10.47 -5.32
N ASN A 502 0.23 -10.56 -4.89
CA ASN A 502 -0.25 -9.71 -3.81
C ASN A 502 -1.29 -10.40 -2.93
N ARG A 503 -1.31 -9.96 -1.67
CA ARG A 503 -2.29 -10.40 -0.67
C ARG A 503 -3.61 -9.67 -0.86
N PHE A 504 -4.71 -10.42 -0.79
CA PHE A 504 -6.09 -9.94 -0.88
C PHE A 504 -6.47 -9.44 -2.28
N ASP A 505 -5.75 -9.91 -3.31
CA ASP A 505 -6.11 -9.59 -4.68
C ASP A 505 -7.46 -10.21 -5.06
N ARG A 506 -8.14 -9.52 -5.98
CA ARG A 506 -9.36 -9.97 -6.63
C ARG A 506 -9.29 -9.60 -8.10
N GLY A 507 -9.63 -10.54 -8.97
CA GLY A 507 -9.42 -10.39 -10.40
C GLY A 507 -8.35 -11.32 -10.93
N ASN A 508 -8.18 -11.37 -12.26
CA ASN A 508 -7.10 -12.14 -12.89
C ASN A 508 -6.28 -11.31 -13.89
N SER A 509 -6.80 -10.15 -14.29
CA SER A 509 -6.11 -9.16 -15.12
C SER A 509 -5.61 -7.98 -14.27
N ALA A 510 -4.65 -7.22 -14.79
CA ALA A 510 -4.17 -6.00 -14.16
C ALA A 510 -5.32 -5.01 -13.94
N THR A 511 -6.22 -4.89 -14.93
CA THR A 511 -7.37 -4.01 -14.85
C THR A 511 -8.32 -4.42 -13.72
N ASP A 512 -8.61 -5.72 -13.57
CA ASP A 512 -9.47 -6.22 -12.48
C ASP A 512 -8.86 -5.95 -11.10
N ILE A 513 -7.55 -6.22 -10.95
CA ILE A 513 -6.84 -6.07 -9.67
C ILE A 513 -6.80 -4.59 -9.27
N VAL A 514 -6.43 -3.69 -10.19
CA VAL A 514 -6.43 -2.24 -9.93
C VAL A 514 -7.85 -1.76 -9.58
N SER A 515 -8.87 -2.23 -10.31
CA SER A 515 -10.27 -1.89 -10.01
C SER A 515 -10.66 -2.33 -8.60
N SER A 516 -10.27 -3.54 -8.19
CA SER A 516 -10.58 -4.04 -6.85
C SER A 516 -9.97 -3.15 -5.77
N TYR A 517 -8.69 -2.78 -5.91
CA TYR A 517 -7.99 -1.93 -4.94
C TYR A 517 -8.72 -0.61 -4.66
N PHE A 518 -9.22 0.05 -5.71
CA PHE A 518 -9.97 1.29 -5.52
C PHE A 518 -11.38 1.06 -5.03
N SER A 519 -12.07 0.02 -5.48
CA SER A 519 -13.41 -0.34 -4.98
C SER A 519 -13.42 -0.56 -3.47
N ASP A 520 -12.37 -1.18 -2.92
CA ASP A 520 -12.25 -1.42 -1.48
C ASP A 520 -12.11 -0.12 -0.68
N ILE A 521 -11.47 0.91 -1.24
CA ILE A 521 -11.42 2.25 -0.60
C ILE A 521 -12.73 3.01 -0.82
N SER A 522 -13.20 3.10 -2.07
CA SER A 522 -14.31 3.97 -2.46
C SER A 522 -15.63 3.52 -1.85
N ASP A 523 -15.90 2.21 -1.83
CA ASP A 523 -17.14 1.68 -1.24
C ASP A 523 -17.14 1.88 0.29
N ASN A 524 -15.97 1.89 0.95
CA ASN A 524 -15.82 2.13 2.40
C ASN A 524 -15.58 3.60 2.74
N LEU A 525 -15.64 4.51 1.75
CA LEU A 525 -15.15 5.88 1.91
C LEU A 525 -15.92 6.64 3.00
N ILE A 526 -17.24 6.49 3.03
CA ILE A 526 -18.09 7.16 4.03
C ILE A 526 -17.79 6.64 5.44
N THR A 527 -17.69 5.33 5.63
CA THR A 527 -17.36 4.73 6.94
C THR A 527 -15.94 5.01 7.38
N ASN A 528 -15.03 5.25 6.43
CA ASN A 528 -13.64 5.61 6.70
C ASN A 528 -13.49 7.10 7.07
N ILE A 529 -14.33 7.99 6.52
CA ILE A 529 -14.23 9.44 6.73
C ILE A 529 -15.18 9.95 7.81
N TYR A 530 -16.37 9.37 7.97
CA TYR A 530 -17.38 9.85 8.90
C TYR A 530 -17.56 8.92 10.09
N SER A 531 -17.69 9.50 11.26
CA SER A 531 -18.19 8.76 12.42
C SER A 531 -19.70 8.78 12.37
N LEU A 532 -20.31 7.62 12.09
CA LEU A 532 -21.77 7.46 12.10
C LEU A 532 -22.34 7.24 13.51
N ALA A 533 -21.49 7.17 14.53
CA ALA A 533 -21.88 7.08 15.95
C ALA A 533 -21.40 8.32 16.72
N GLU A 534 -22.23 8.82 17.64
CA GLU A 534 -21.84 9.81 18.63
C GLU A 534 -20.66 9.23 19.46
N GLY A 535 -19.51 9.92 19.47
CA GLY A 535 -18.33 9.49 20.22
C GLY A 535 -17.29 8.63 19.48
N ALA A 536 -16.94 8.90 18.21
CA ALA A 536 -15.71 8.30 17.68
C ALA A 536 -14.49 8.80 18.46
N GLY A 537 -13.66 7.85 18.88
CA GLY A 537 -12.50 8.07 19.75
C GLY A 537 -11.37 8.87 19.12
N ASP A 538 -10.15 8.35 19.19
CA ASP A 538 -8.97 9.11 18.76
C ASP A 538 -8.96 9.40 17.24
N SER A 539 -9.19 10.67 16.88
CA SER A 539 -9.18 11.14 15.49
C SER A 539 -7.82 10.96 14.83
N TYR A 540 -6.75 11.04 15.62
CA TYR A 540 -5.39 10.86 15.13
C TYR A 540 -5.15 9.42 14.69
N ARG A 541 -5.55 8.46 15.52
CA ARG A 541 -5.45 7.03 15.19
C ARG A 541 -6.31 6.68 13.98
N ALA A 542 -7.50 7.27 13.85
CA ALA A 542 -8.38 7.07 12.71
C ALA A 542 -7.77 7.63 11.42
N GLU A 543 -7.25 8.87 11.44
CA GLU A 543 -6.57 9.48 10.28
C GLU A 543 -5.29 8.71 9.90
N ARG A 544 -4.52 8.22 10.88
CA ARG A 544 -3.35 7.35 10.64
C ARG A 544 -3.74 6.07 9.90
N ARG A 545 -4.85 5.44 10.26
CA ARG A 545 -5.36 4.26 9.54
C ARG A 545 -5.71 4.62 8.10
N LEU A 546 -6.34 5.76 7.87
CA LEU A 546 -6.64 6.24 6.53
C LEU A 546 -5.37 6.50 5.70
N TRP A 547 -4.32 7.07 6.30
CA TRP A 547 -3.01 7.21 5.65
C TRP A 547 -2.40 5.87 5.26
N ILE A 548 -2.39 4.89 6.17
CA ILE A 548 -1.82 3.56 5.90
C ILE A 548 -2.62 2.87 4.78
N LEU A 549 -3.95 2.92 4.86
CA LEU A 549 -4.84 2.34 3.83
C LEU A 549 -4.59 2.98 2.47
N ALA A 550 -4.57 4.32 2.41
CA ALA A 550 -4.33 5.06 1.19
C ALA A 550 -2.95 4.71 0.63
N LEU A 551 -1.88 5.00 1.36
CA LEU A 551 -0.51 4.81 0.87
C LEU A 551 -0.23 3.35 0.48
N ARG A 552 -0.75 2.36 1.22
CA ARG A 552 -0.63 0.95 0.85
C ARG A 552 -1.30 0.67 -0.49
N THR A 553 -2.54 1.12 -0.68
CA THR A 553 -3.31 0.88 -1.90
C THR A 553 -2.68 1.57 -3.10
N PHE A 554 -2.39 2.87 -2.98
CA PHE A 554 -1.76 3.65 -4.02
C PHE A 554 -0.35 3.11 -4.36
N SER A 555 0.41 2.59 -3.39
CA SER A 555 1.72 1.96 -3.63
C SER A 555 1.60 0.66 -4.45
N ARG A 556 0.58 -0.17 -4.17
CA ARG A 556 0.36 -1.43 -4.88
C ARG A 556 -0.09 -1.20 -6.32
N VAL A 557 -0.98 -0.22 -6.52
CA VAL A 557 -1.42 0.18 -7.87
C VAL A 557 -0.26 0.78 -8.68
N ARG A 558 0.61 1.55 -8.03
CA ARG A 558 1.75 2.19 -8.70
C ARG A 558 2.63 1.20 -9.45
N ILE A 559 2.89 0.04 -8.85
CA ILE A 559 3.80 -0.98 -9.39
C ILE A 559 3.34 -1.50 -10.77
N PHE A 560 2.05 -1.43 -11.12
CA PHE A 560 1.58 -1.78 -12.46
C PHE A 560 2.16 -0.86 -13.55
N TYR A 561 2.37 0.43 -13.26
CA TYR A 561 3.04 1.35 -14.18
C TYR A 561 4.51 0.98 -14.34
N ASP A 562 5.17 0.72 -13.22
CA ASP A 562 6.60 0.46 -13.19
C ASP A 562 6.94 -0.90 -13.82
N GLU A 563 6.08 -1.91 -13.65
CA GLU A 563 6.15 -3.18 -14.35
C GLU A 563 5.98 -3.03 -15.87
N MET A 564 5.02 -2.22 -16.31
CA MET A 564 4.84 -1.91 -17.74
C MET A 564 6.10 -1.27 -18.33
N ARG A 565 6.67 -0.29 -17.62
CA ARG A 565 7.90 0.40 -18.04
C ARG A 565 9.12 -0.54 -18.04
N ARG A 566 9.27 -1.35 -17.00
CA ARG A 566 10.35 -2.34 -16.88
C ARG A 566 10.29 -3.35 -18.03
N ARG A 567 9.11 -3.85 -18.40
CA ARG A 567 8.94 -4.75 -19.56
C ARG A 567 9.32 -4.09 -20.88
N LEU A 568 8.88 -2.85 -21.12
CA LEU A 568 9.26 -2.09 -22.32
C LEU A 568 10.78 -1.96 -22.48
N GLN A 569 11.52 -1.86 -21.37
CA GLN A 569 12.98 -1.72 -21.40
C GLN A 569 13.74 -3.04 -21.44
N THR A 570 13.25 -4.06 -20.73
CA THR A 570 14.02 -5.28 -20.45
C THR A 570 13.58 -6.50 -21.26
N ASP A 571 12.33 -6.56 -21.71
CA ASP A 571 11.85 -7.69 -22.52
C ASP A 571 12.43 -7.61 -23.94
N LEU A 572 13.06 -8.71 -24.39
CA LEU A 572 13.68 -8.83 -25.70
C LEU A 572 12.69 -8.60 -26.84
N ALA A 573 11.42 -8.96 -26.65
CA ALA A 573 10.37 -8.78 -27.66
C ALA A 573 9.86 -7.33 -27.73
N LEU A 574 9.82 -6.63 -26.59
CA LEU A 574 9.24 -5.28 -26.50
C LEU A 574 10.28 -4.17 -26.70
N ARG A 575 11.54 -4.42 -26.32
CA ARG A 575 12.61 -3.43 -26.40
C ARG A 575 12.78 -2.77 -27.78
N PRO A 576 12.75 -3.51 -28.92
CA PRO A 576 12.83 -2.89 -30.24
C PRO A 576 11.62 -1.97 -30.54
N VAL A 577 10.43 -2.33 -30.05
CA VAL A 577 9.21 -1.52 -30.20
C VAL A 577 9.32 -0.25 -29.36
N TRP A 578 9.82 -0.38 -28.13
CA TRP A 578 10.09 0.75 -27.24
C TRP A 578 11.08 1.75 -27.82
N GLU A 579 12.18 1.29 -28.43
CA GLU A 579 13.16 2.19 -29.07
C GLU A 579 12.57 3.01 -30.23
N LYS A 580 11.58 2.46 -30.95
CA LYS A 580 10.83 3.24 -31.95
C LYS A 580 9.88 4.22 -31.27
N LEU A 581 9.08 3.73 -30.31
CA LEU A 581 8.05 4.51 -29.61
C LEU A 581 8.64 5.71 -28.88
N ARG A 582 9.72 5.52 -28.11
CA ARG A 582 10.31 6.57 -27.29
C ARG A 582 10.81 7.76 -28.11
N ASN A 583 11.09 7.57 -29.40
CA ASN A 583 11.59 8.59 -30.30
C ASN A 583 10.49 9.23 -31.18
N ASP A 584 9.22 8.79 -31.04
CA ASP A 584 8.08 9.28 -31.82
C ASP A 584 7.12 10.07 -30.91
N LYS A 585 7.18 11.40 -31.01
CA LYS A 585 6.35 12.32 -30.21
C LYS A 585 4.85 12.04 -30.37
N ASP A 586 4.38 11.81 -31.59
CA ASP A 586 2.96 11.62 -31.86
C ASP A 586 2.47 10.28 -31.32
N ALA A 587 3.30 9.24 -31.39
CA ALA A 587 3.00 7.95 -30.79
C ALA A 587 2.95 8.02 -29.25
N LEU A 588 3.85 8.78 -28.60
CA LEU A 588 3.81 9.01 -27.15
C LEU A 588 2.54 9.75 -26.72
N LEU A 589 2.13 10.81 -27.44
CA LEU A 589 0.90 11.55 -27.18
C LEU A 589 -0.39 10.75 -27.39
N ASN A 590 -0.33 9.69 -28.21
CA ASN A 590 -1.48 8.84 -28.52
C ASN A 590 -1.44 7.49 -27.80
N PHE A 591 -0.45 7.24 -26.94
CA PHE A 591 -0.23 5.95 -26.29
C PHE A 591 -1.47 5.45 -25.54
N SER A 592 -1.96 6.24 -24.57
CA SER A 592 -3.14 5.91 -23.76
C SER A 592 -4.41 5.72 -24.61
N ARG A 593 -4.67 6.63 -25.56
CA ARG A 593 -5.81 6.54 -26.49
C ARG A 593 -5.77 5.27 -27.33
N ALA A 594 -4.59 4.86 -27.79
CA ALA A 594 -4.43 3.67 -28.61
C ALA A 594 -4.72 2.38 -27.84
N CYS A 595 -4.39 2.27 -26.55
CA CYS A 595 -4.70 1.07 -25.76
C CYS A 595 -6.19 0.96 -25.37
N MET A 596 -6.92 2.07 -25.40
CA MET A 596 -8.38 2.02 -25.29
C MET A 596 -9.05 1.59 -26.59
N GLN A 597 -8.39 1.78 -27.72
CA GLN A 597 -8.86 1.33 -29.03
C GLN A 597 -8.42 -0.11 -29.35
N SER A 598 -7.52 -0.72 -28.58
CA SER A 598 -7.02 -2.08 -28.85
C SER A 598 -8.01 -3.16 -28.39
N GLY A 599 -8.85 -3.66 -29.29
CA GLY A 599 -9.70 -4.83 -29.06
C GLY A 599 -9.53 -5.89 -30.13
N PRO A 600 -10.06 -7.12 -29.92
CA PRO A 600 -10.01 -8.21 -30.91
C PRO A 600 -10.55 -7.80 -32.29
N THR A 601 -11.46 -6.83 -32.33
CA THR A 601 -12.13 -6.32 -33.53
C THR A 601 -11.66 -4.93 -33.99
N ASP A 602 -10.85 -4.22 -33.21
CA ASP A 602 -10.65 -2.76 -33.33
C ASP A 602 -9.20 -2.31 -33.56
N SER A 603 -8.24 -3.24 -33.67
CA SER A 603 -6.81 -2.95 -33.87
C SER A 603 -6.47 -2.14 -35.15
N GLN A 604 -7.40 -2.06 -36.11
CA GLN A 604 -7.28 -1.19 -37.29
C GLN A 604 -7.51 0.31 -37.00
N LYS A 605 -8.13 0.67 -35.86
CA LYS A 605 -8.38 2.06 -35.46
C LYS A 605 -7.12 2.78 -34.96
N ILE A 606 -6.12 2.02 -34.53
CA ILE A 606 -4.83 2.57 -34.08
C ILE A 606 -4.04 3.08 -35.29
N LYS A 607 -3.91 4.42 -35.40
CA LYS A 607 -3.24 5.08 -36.54
C LYS A 607 -1.74 4.81 -36.58
N SER A 608 -1.06 4.81 -35.43
CA SER A 608 0.38 4.59 -35.35
C SER A 608 0.72 3.10 -35.54
N PRO A 609 1.59 2.74 -36.52
CA PRO A 609 2.02 1.36 -36.70
C PRO A 609 2.82 0.83 -35.50
N ILE A 610 3.56 1.70 -34.81
CA ILE A 610 4.36 1.35 -33.62
C ILE A 610 3.43 0.95 -32.47
N LEU A 611 2.38 1.74 -32.22
CA LEU A 611 1.40 1.42 -31.18
C LEU A 611 0.58 0.18 -31.51
N ARG A 612 0.32 -0.08 -32.80
CA ARG A 612 -0.35 -1.32 -33.24
C ARG A 612 0.54 -2.55 -33.01
N GLU A 613 1.84 -2.44 -33.25
CA GLU A 613 2.83 -3.48 -32.92
C GLU A 613 2.86 -3.72 -31.41
N LEU A 614 2.97 -2.67 -30.60
CA LEU A 614 3.03 -2.77 -29.14
C LEU A 614 1.75 -3.40 -28.53
N PHE A 615 0.58 -2.98 -29.01
CA PHE A 615 -0.70 -3.47 -28.48
C PHE A 615 -1.19 -4.76 -29.16
N SER A 616 -0.34 -5.42 -29.94
CA SER A 616 -0.54 -6.83 -30.30
C SER A 616 -0.24 -7.77 -29.13
N TYR A 617 0.51 -7.30 -28.14
CA TYR A 617 0.79 -8.01 -26.88
C TYR A 617 -0.35 -7.73 -25.89
N SER A 618 -1.15 -8.76 -25.58
CA SER A 618 -2.36 -8.61 -24.77
C SER A 618 -2.09 -8.16 -23.34
N ASP A 619 -0.96 -8.56 -22.76
CA ASP A 619 -0.52 -8.13 -21.43
C ASP A 619 -0.15 -6.64 -21.40
N MET A 620 0.45 -6.11 -22.47
CA MET A 620 0.72 -4.67 -22.59
C MET A 620 -0.57 -3.85 -22.73
N VAL A 621 -1.59 -4.37 -23.41
CA VAL A 621 -2.91 -3.74 -23.47
C VAL A 621 -3.54 -3.68 -22.08
N ASP A 622 -3.52 -4.79 -21.34
CA ASP A 622 -4.08 -4.86 -19.99
C ASP A 622 -3.34 -3.96 -19.00
N LEU A 623 -1.99 -3.96 -19.00
CA LEU A 623 -1.20 -3.04 -18.20
C LEU A 623 -1.46 -1.57 -18.54
N CYS A 624 -1.63 -1.23 -19.82
CA CYS A 624 -1.97 0.13 -20.21
C CYS A 624 -3.34 0.56 -19.67
N ARG A 625 -4.35 -0.31 -19.80
CA ARG A 625 -5.71 -0.06 -19.31
C ARG A 625 -5.78 0.04 -17.80
N ALA A 626 -5.06 -0.83 -17.09
CA ALA A 626 -4.97 -0.78 -15.63
C ALA A 626 -4.41 0.57 -15.15
N ASN A 627 -3.38 1.08 -15.82
CA ASN A 627 -2.81 2.39 -15.49
C ASN A 627 -3.72 3.56 -15.86
N GLN A 628 -4.46 3.47 -16.98
CA GLN A 628 -5.46 4.48 -17.30
C GLN A 628 -6.60 4.49 -16.28
N LEU A 629 -7.05 3.31 -15.84
CA LEU A 629 -8.01 3.17 -14.75
C LEU A 629 -7.45 3.78 -13.45
N ALA A 630 -6.19 3.51 -13.11
CA ALA A 630 -5.55 4.11 -11.94
C ALA A 630 -5.56 5.64 -12.00
N LEU A 631 -5.22 6.23 -13.15
CA LEU A 631 -5.26 7.68 -13.35
C LEU A 631 -6.70 8.23 -13.24
N HIS A 632 -7.70 7.50 -13.75
CA HIS A 632 -9.10 7.86 -13.56
C HIS A 632 -9.50 7.87 -12.08
N GLU A 633 -9.08 6.88 -11.31
CA GLU A 633 -9.33 6.81 -9.86
C GLU A 633 -8.55 7.89 -9.09
N TYR A 634 -7.32 8.21 -9.50
CA TYR A 634 -6.56 9.32 -8.93
C TYR A 634 -7.33 10.64 -9.08
N ARG A 635 -8.00 10.88 -10.21
CA ARG A 635 -8.88 12.04 -10.43
C ARG A 635 -9.94 12.16 -9.35
N TYR A 636 -10.63 11.06 -9.06
CA TYR A 636 -11.68 10.99 -8.06
C TYR A 636 -11.14 11.42 -6.69
N PHE A 637 -10.03 10.83 -6.24
CA PHE A 637 -9.45 11.15 -4.93
C PHE A 637 -8.87 12.56 -4.85
N LEU A 638 -8.23 13.06 -5.91
CA LEU A 638 -7.66 14.41 -5.96
C LEU A 638 -8.72 15.51 -5.93
N THR A 639 -9.93 15.23 -6.40
CA THR A 639 -11.03 16.21 -6.54
C THR A 639 -12.07 16.13 -5.41
N LEU A 640 -11.87 15.27 -4.40
CA LEU A 640 -12.76 15.14 -3.25
C LEU A 640 -13.08 16.50 -2.59
N HIS A 641 -14.37 16.82 -2.49
CA HIS A 641 -14.87 18.13 -2.05
C HIS A 641 -14.80 18.39 -0.54
N GLN A 642 -14.60 17.35 0.27
CA GLN A 642 -14.55 17.45 1.71
C GLN A 642 -13.30 18.19 2.21
N SER A 643 -13.36 18.65 3.45
CA SER A 643 -12.29 19.42 4.12
C SER A 643 -10.96 18.67 4.14
N ASP A 644 -9.87 19.41 3.94
CA ASP A 644 -8.49 18.96 4.19
C ASP A 644 -8.14 18.97 5.69
N MET A 645 -9.12 19.25 6.55
CA MET A 645 -8.98 19.28 8.01
C MET A 645 -10.01 18.36 8.66
N THR A 646 -9.54 17.57 9.62
CA THR A 646 -10.38 16.74 10.48
C THR A 646 -11.25 17.62 11.38
N LEU A 647 -12.56 17.39 11.34
CA LEU A 647 -13.56 18.11 12.11
C LEU A 647 -13.88 17.35 13.40
N VAL A 648 -13.75 18.06 14.51
CA VAL A 648 -13.87 17.52 15.87
C VAL A 648 -14.95 18.29 16.62
N ASP A 649 -15.89 17.58 17.24
CA ASP A 649 -16.77 18.15 18.25
C ASP A 649 -16.02 18.28 19.57
N ARG A 650 -15.73 19.53 19.93
CA ARG A 650 -15.00 19.88 21.14
C ARG A 650 -15.86 19.83 22.40
N ASN A 651 -17.17 19.70 22.27
CA ASN A 651 -18.09 19.61 23.40
C ASN A 651 -18.09 18.20 24.02
N GLU A 652 -17.76 17.17 23.26
CA GLU A 652 -17.64 15.78 23.73
C GLU A 652 -16.27 15.44 24.35
N ARG A 653 -15.63 16.41 25.01
CA ARG A 653 -14.32 16.17 25.65
C ARG A 653 -14.48 15.44 26.96
N PHE A 654 -13.88 14.25 27.06
CA PHE A 654 -13.76 13.54 28.32
C PHE A 654 -12.48 12.70 28.38
N ILE A 655 -12.05 12.37 29.59
CA ILE A 655 -11.04 11.35 29.83
C ILE A 655 -11.75 10.24 30.58
N SER A 656 -11.93 9.09 29.94
CA SER A 656 -12.43 7.91 30.66
C SER A 656 -11.29 7.34 31.48
N GLY A 657 -11.50 7.17 32.79
CA GLY A 657 -10.56 6.51 33.70
C GLY A 657 -11.31 5.55 34.63
N GLY A 658 -10.72 4.39 34.91
CA GLY A 658 -11.20 3.53 35.98
C GLY A 658 -10.92 4.14 37.35
N TYR A 659 -11.84 3.96 38.30
CA TYR A 659 -11.71 4.43 39.68
C TYR A 659 -10.69 3.63 40.51
N LEU A 660 -10.34 2.42 40.06
CA LEU A 660 -9.40 1.49 40.71
C LEU A 660 -8.25 1.14 39.76
N GLU A 661 -7.04 0.98 40.33
CA GLU A 661 -5.87 0.46 39.62
C GLU A 661 -6.16 -0.98 39.11
N GLY A 662 -6.76 -1.08 37.92
CA GLY A 662 -7.16 -2.35 37.31
C GLY A 662 -8.37 -2.28 36.36
N ASP A 663 -9.25 -1.28 36.51
CA ASP A 663 -10.61 -1.38 35.90
C ASP A 663 -10.77 -0.79 34.48
N ALA A 664 -9.85 0.05 34.01
CA ALA A 664 -9.72 0.42 32.59
C ALA A 664 -8.52 1.37 32.46
N SER A 665 -7.70 1.19 31.42
CA SER A 665 -6.69 2.18 31.05
C SER A 665 -7.35 3.53 30.75
N ARG A 666 -6.68 4.64 31.12
CA ARG A 666 -7.16 5.98 30.80
C ARG A 666 -7.23 6.14 29.28
N ASN A 667 -8.40 6.50 28.72
CA ASN A 667 -8.48 6.86 27.30
C ASN A 667 -8.18 8.32 27.13
N TRP A 668 -7.10 8.61 26.43
CA TRP A 668 -6.79 9.96 26.03
C TRP A 668 -7.45 10.34 24.69
N GLY A 669 -8.06 9.37 23.99
CA GLY A 669 -8.62 9.59 22.64
C GLY A 669 -9.71 10.65 22.53
N HIS A 670 -10.39 10.99 23.64
CA HIS A 670 -11.43 12.03 23.66
C HIS A 670 -10.99 13.34 24.33
N ILE A 671 -9.71 13.49 24.70
CA ILE A 671 -9.25 14.70 25.40
C ILE A 671 -9.42 15.97 24.56
N PHE A 672 -9.37 15.84 23.23
CA PHE A 672 -9.56 16.96 22.30
C PHE A 672 -10.97 17.07 21.73
N GLY A 673 -11.84 16.09 22.04
CA GLY A 673 -13.20 15.94 21.54
C GLY A 673 -13.37 14.65 20.75
N SER A 674 -14.56 14.42 20.21
CA SER A 674 -14.84 13.30 19.31
C SER A 674 -14.85 13.81 17.87
N TRP A 675 -14.26 13.08 16.93
CA TRP A 675 -14.35 13.46 15.52
C TRP A 675 -15.65 12.97 14.90
N TYR A 676 -16.19 13.75 13.97
CA TYR A 676 -17.35 13.35 13.17
C TYR A 676 -17.03 13.27 11.68
N GLN A 677 -15.94 13.93 11.24
CA GLN A 677 -15.43 13.86 9.88
C GLN A 677 -13.89 13.95 9.88
N LEU A 678 -13.21 12.97 9.30
CA LEU A 678 -11.77 13.00 9.05
C LEU A 678 -11.43 13.87 7.84
N SER A 679 -10.18 14.32 7.80
CA SER A 679 -9.59 14.96 6.64
C SER A 679 -9.50 13.98 5.46
N ASN A 680 -9.80 14.46 4.25
CA ASN A 680 -9.55 13.72 3.01
C ASN A 680 -8.12 13.88 2.47
N LEU A 681 -7.30 14.65 3.19
CA LEU A 681 -5.89 14.87 2.86
C LEU A 681 -5.09 13.56 2.68
N PRO A 682 -5.26 12.50 3.49
CA PRO A 682 -4.53 11.25 3.28
C PRO A 682 -4.75 10.65 1.90
N LEU A 683 -5.99 10.70 1.40
CA LEU A 683 -6.35 10.18 0.08
C LEU A 683 -5.80 11.07 -1.03
N LYS A 684 -6.00 12.39 -0.93
CA LYS A 684 -5.51 13.38 -1.91
C LYS A 684 -3.99 13.34 -2.05
N ILE A 685 -3.26 13.36 -0.94
CA ILE A 685 -1.79 13.37 -0.96
C ILE A 685 -1.23 12.04 -1.41
N SER A 686 -1.83 10.91 -1.03
CA SER A 686 -1.39 9.60 -1.54
C SER A 686 -1.57 9.52 -3.06
N ALA A 687 -2.73 9.96 -3.59
CA ALA A 687 -2.97 10.02 -5.03
C ALA A 687 -1.98 10.95 -5.74
N LEU A 688 -1.77 12.16 -5.21
CA LEU A 688 -0.84 13.15 -5.78
C LEU A 688 0.59 12.62 -5.75
N HIS A 689 1.03 12.06 -4.63
CA HIS A 689 2.36 11.50 -4.50
C HIS A 689 2.58 10.35 -5.49
N THR A 690 1.63 9.43 -5.63
CA THR A 690 1.74 8.31 -6.56
C THR A 690 1.74 8.73 -8.03
N LEU A 691 0.90 9.71 -8.39
CA LEU A 691 0.88 10.30 -9.73
C LEU A 691 2.23 10.91 -10.08
N THR A 692 2.82 11.63 -9.13
CA THR A 692 3.97 12.52 -9.35
C THR A 692 5.31 11.91 -8.99
N THR A 693 5.38 10.79 -8.26
CA THR A 693 6.67 10.24 -7.84
C THR A 693 7.39 9.51 -8.98
N ALA A 694 8.71 9.72 -9.06
CA ALA A 694 9.56 8.98 -9.99
C ALA A 694 10.06 7.65 -9.40
N SER A 695 10.03 7.51 -8.07
CA SER A 695 10.52 6.33 -7.36
C SER A 695 9.33 5.52 -6.83
N PRO A 696 9.11 4.30 -7.32
CA PRO A 696 8.08 3.42 -6.80
C PRO A 696 8.33 3.14 -5.32
N PHE A 697 7.26 3.04 -4.53
CA PHE A 697 7.37 2.91 -3.09
C PHE A 697 6.51 1.77 -2.56
N LEU A 698 6.74 1.40 -1.31
CA LEU A 698 5.99 0.41 -0.55
C LEU A 698 5.74 0.92 0.85
N MET A 699 4.57 0.59 1.41
CA MET A 699 4.28 0.77 2.83
C MET A 699 4.60 -0.52 3.58
N THR A 700 5.64 -0.52 4.42
CA THR A 700 5.97 -1.70 5.23
C THR A 700 5.00 -1.85 6.41
N SER A 701 4.80 -3.07 6.89
CA SER A 701 3.84 -3.41 7.96
C SER A 701 4.13 -2.70 9.30
N TYR A 702 5.37 -2.26 9.53
CA TYR A 702 5.74 -1.63 10.79
C TYR A 702 6.26 -0.19 10.68
N GLN A 703 6.98 0.24 9.63
CA GLN A 703 7.73 1.51 9.68
C GLN A 703 7.97 2.15 8.30
N GLY A 704 7.05 3.03 7.88
CA GLY A 704 7.29 4.07 6.86
C GLY A 704 7.24 3.64 5.39
N LEU A 705 7.28 4.65 4.53
CA LEU A 705 7.43 4.49 3.08
C LEU A 705 8.89 4.19 2.74
N VAL A 706 9.11 3.11 1.99
CA VAL A 706 10.42 2.75 1.45
C VAL A 706 10.34 2.67 -0.07
N GLY A 707 11.45 2.93 -0.77
CA GLY A 707 11.53 2.66 -2.21
C GLY A 707 11.34 1.16 -2.47
N ASN A 708 10.62 0.80 -3.53
CA ASN A 708 10.47 -0.59 -3.92
C ASN A 708 11.80 -1.09 -4.52
N PRO A 709 12.51 -2.06 -3.90
CA PRO A 709 13.84 -2.46 -4.35
C PRO A 709 13.87 -3.12 -5.74
N PHE A 710 12.72 -3.56 -6.26
CA PHE A 710 12.62 -4.19 -7.59
C PHE A 710 12.42 -3.19 -8.73
N TYR A 711 12.00 -1.97 -8.42
CA TYR A 711 11.64 -0.95 -9.41
C TYR A 711 12.34 0.41 -9.18
N ASP A 712 12.80 0.72 -7.96
CA ASP A 712 13.60 1.90 -7.64
C ASP A 712 15.09 1.65 -7.91
N VAL A 713 15.43 1.27 -9.14
CA VAL A 713 16.81 1.05 -9.59
C VAL A 713 17.29 2.19 -10.49
N GLU A 714 18.61 2.38 -10.55
CA GLU A 714 19.22 3.38 -11.43
C GLU A 714 18.85 3.09 -12.90
N GLY A 715 18.22 4.05 -13.57
CA GLY A 715 17.66 3.87 -14.91
C GLY A 715 16.14 3.60 -14.98
N GLU A 716 15.50 3.17 -13.88
CA GLU A 716 14.08 2.75 -13.86
C GLU A 716 13.11 3.71 -13.14
N LYS A 717 13.50 4.98 -12.97
CA LYS A 717 12.68 6.02 -12.34
C LYS A 717 11.83 6.78 -13.35
N PHE A 718 10.54 6.49 -13.41
CA PHE A 718 9.64 7.04 -14.43
C PHE A 718 8.48 7.80 -13.84
N LEU A 719 8.02 8.83 -14.56
CA LEU A 719 6.76 9.50 -14.26
C LEU A 719 5.68 9.08 -15.26
N TYR A 720 4.41 9.14 -14.83
CA TYR A 720 3.26 8.89 -15.70
C TYR A 720 3.22 9.83 -16.92
N ARG A 721 3.76 11.05 -16.79
CA ARG A 721 3.74 12.11 -17.82
C ARG A 721 4.37 11.72 -19.17
N THR A 722 5.18 10.66 -19.25
CA THR A 722 5.79 10.25 -20.53
C THR A 722 4.88 9.40 -21.41
N LEU A 723 4.03 8.55 -20.81
CA LEU A 723 3.11 7.66 -21.53
C LEU A 723 1.64 8.09 -21.40
N TYR A 724 1.32 8.90 -20.38
CA TYR A 724 0.00 9.46 -20.12
C TYR A 724 0.09 10.99 -19.95
N PRO A 725 0.69 11.73 -20.91
CA PRO A 725 0.90 13.17 -20.78
C PRO A 725 -0.42 13.94 -20.62
N ASN A 726 -1.45 13.57 -21.39
CA ASN A 726 -2.75 14.24 -21.38
C ASN A 726 -3.46 14.03 -20.05
N GLU A 727 -3.55 12.79 -19.60
CA GLU A 727 -4.19 12.45 -18.32
C GLU A 727 -3.43 13.06 -17.14
N TYR A 728 -2.09 13.04 -17.18
CA TYR A 728 -1.27 13.63 -16.13
C TYR A 728 -1.54 15.14 -15.99
N THR A 729 -1.52 15.87 -17.11
CA THR A 729 -1.74 17.33 -17.10
C THR A 729 -3.18 17.69 -16.74
N GLU A 730 -4.16 16.96 -17.26
CA GLU A 730 -5.57 17.14 -16.87
C GLU A 730 -5.76 16.93 -15.36
N LEU A 731 -5.19 15.87 -14.78
CA LEU A 731 -5.28 15.57 -13.35
C LEU A 731 -4.71 16.68 -12.47
N ILE A 732 -3.54 17.23 -12.83
CA ILE A 732 -2.93 18.34 -12.08
C ILE A 732 -3.83 19.58 -12.19
N ALA A 733 -4.30 19.92 -13.40
CA ALA A 733 -5.17 21.07 -13.61
C ALA A 733 -6.48 20.95 -12.82
N GLU A 734 -7.11 19.78 -12.82
CA GLU A 734 -8.33 19.51 -12.08
C GLU A 734 -8.13 19.53 -10.57
N MET A 735 -7.04 18.93 -10.09
CA MET A 735 -6.66 19.00 -8.68
C MET A 735 -6.57 20.46 -8.23
N VAL A 736 -5.89 21.32 -8.98
CA VAL A 736 -5.79 22.76 -8.68
C VAL A 736 -7.17 23.42 -8.72
N LYS A 737 -7.95 23.21 -9.79
CA LYS A 737 -9.28 23.81 -9.98
C LYS A 737 -10.27 23.44 -8.88
N HIS A 738 -10.27 22.19 -8.43
CA HIS A 738 -11.23 21.69 -7.43
C HIS A 738 -10.82 22.00 -5.99
N ASN A 739 -9.54 22.24 -5.74
CA ASN A 739 -9.00 22.58 -4.43
C ASN A 739 -8.68 24.08 -4.27
N LEU A 740 -9.12 24.92 -5.21
CA LEU A 740 -9.14 26.38 -5.08
C LEU A 740 -10.59 26.88 -5.00
N SER A 741 -10.85 27.78 -4.05
CA SER A 741 -12.16 28.41 -3.88
C SER A 741 -12.01 29.90 -3.60
N PHE A 742 -12.83 30.71 -4.24
CA PHE A 742 -12.84 32.17 -4.08
C PHE A 742 -14.15 32.63 -3.46
N GLU A 743 -14.04 33.39 -2.36
CA GLU A 743 -15.18 34.01 -1.66
C GLU A 743 -16.05 34.81 -2.64
N ALA A 744 -15.40 35.57 -3.53
CA ALA A 744 -16.05 36.43 -4.52
C ALA A 744 -16.85 35.69 -5.61
N ILE A 745 -16.62 34.38 -5.82
CA ILE A 745 -17.19 33.64 -6.96
C ILE A 745 -18.29 32.65 -6.53
N ARG A 746 -18.32 32.18 -5.27
CA ARG A 746 -19.11 31.00 -4.88
C ARG A 746 -20.05 31.14 -3.68
N GLN A 747 -20.39 32.34 -3.19
CA GLN A 747 -21.21 32.52 -1.97
C GLN A 747 -20.66 31.72 -0.75
N LYS A 748 -19.34 31.49 -0.71
CA LYS A 748 -18.66 30.88 0.45
C LYS A 748 -18.08 31.99 1.30
N ASP A 749 -18.09 31.81 2.62
CA ASP A 749 -17.64 32.83 3.60
C ASP A 749 -16.13 33.15 3.57
N SER A 750 -15.33 32.41 2.78
CA SER A 750 -13.88 32.64 2.70
C SER A 750 -13.25 32.07 1.44
N THR A 751 -12.18 32.72 1.00
CA THR A 751 -11.27 32.27 -0.05
C THR A 751 -10.33 31.20 0.53
N PHE A 752 -10.21 30.03 -0.11
CA PHE A 752 -9.47 28.87 0.39
C PHE A 752 -8.58 28.22 -0.68
N ILE A 753 -7.39 27.78 -0.28
CA ILE A 753 -6.47 26.94 -1.06
C ILE A 753 -6.25 25.62 -0.31
N GLY A 754 -6.48 24.51 -1.01
CA GLY A 754 -6.30 23.16 -0.48
C GLY A 754 -4.82 22.83 -0.28
N ARG A 755 -4.55 22.00 0.73
CA ARG A 755 -3.19 21.54 1.07
C ARG A 755 -2.58 20.68 -0.04
N SER A 756 -3.41 20.03 -0.86
CA SER A 756 -2.96 19.30 -2.06
C SER A 756 -2.34 20.21 -3.12
N VAL A 757 -2.89 21.41 -3.33
CA VAL A 757 -2.36 22.41 -4.27
C VAL A 757 -0.97 22.85 -3.83
N VAL A 758 -0.82 23.13 -2.53
CA VAL A 758 0.46 23.51 -1.93
C VAL A 758 1.48 22.37 -2.06
N ALA A 759 1.09 21.13 -1.73
CA ALA A 759 1.97 19.97 -1.85
C ALA A 759 2.44 19.71 -3.29
N ALA A 760 1.61 20.01 -4.28
CA ALA A 760 1.96 19.86 -5.69
C ALA A 760 3.10 20.80 -6.12
N GLY A 761 3.21 21.99 -5.51
CA GLY A 761 4.33 22.92 -5.73
C GLY A 761 5.69 22.34 -5.33
N HIS A 762 5.72 21.38 -4.40
CA HIS A 762 6.93 20.64 -4.06
C HIS A 762 7.07 19.36 -4.90
N PHE A 763 6.02 18.53 -4.97
CA PHE A 763 6.15 17.21 -5.57
C PHE A 763 6.51 17.26 -7.05
N LEU A 764 5.92 18.17 -7.84
CA LEU A 764 6.21 18.23 -9.27
C LEU A 764 7.68 18.51 -9.60
N PRO A 765 8.30 19.63 -9.15
CA PRO A 765 9.69 19.90 -9.49
C PRO A 765 10.66 18.87 -8.90
N THR A 766 10.44 18.46 -7.63
CA THR A 766 11.36 17.53 -6.96
C THR A 766 11.33 16.13 -7.55
N GLN A 767 10.18 15.67 -8.04
CA GLN A 767 10.10 14.35 -8.65
C GLN A 767 10.49 14.37 -10.13
N ALA A 768 10.22 15.47 -10.85
CA ALA A 768 10.77 15.68 -12.19
C ALA A 768 12.31 15.58 -12.18
N SER A 769 12.98 16.24 -11.22
CA SER A 769 14.44 16.20 -11.10
C SER A 769 15.02 14.85 -10.68
N LYS A 770 14.18 13.94 -10.17
CA LYS A 770 14.57 12.56 -9.78
C LYS A 770 14.25 11.53 -10.87
N SER A 771 13.49 11.92 -11.89
CA SER A 771 13.08 11.04 -12.99
C SER A 771 14.18 10.88 -14.03
N ASN A 772 14.13 9.76 -14.77
CA ASN A 772 15.01 9.52 -15.92
C ASN A 772 14.37 9.97 -17.24
N ASP A 773 13.19 10.61 -17.20
CA ASP A 773 12.39 10.91 -18.38
C ASP A 773 13.20 11.71 -19.42
N GLU A 774 13.90 12.77 -19.00
CA GLU A 774 14.73 13.63 -19.87
C GLU A 774 15.81 12.88 -20.64
N THR A 775 16.31 11.77 -20.09
CA THR A 775 17.37 10.96 -20.72
C THR A 775 16.82 9.93 -21.71
N ILE A 776 15.52 9.65 -21.64
CA ILE A 776 14.89 8.51 -22.32
C ILE A 776 14.06 8.95 -23.52
N VAL A 777 13.42 10.11 -23.44
CA VAL A 777 12.59 10.68 -24.52
C VAL A 777 13.31 11.86 -25.21
N PRO A 778 12.92 12.24 -26.44
CA PRO A 778 13.47 13.40 -27.12
C PRO A 778 13.40 14.66 -26.25
N LYS A 779 14.49 15.44 -26.25
CA LYS A 779 14.58 16.69 -25.48
C LYS A 779 13.45 17.68 -25.79
N SER A 780 12.98 17.73 -27.03
CA SER A 780 11.83 18.56 -27.40
C SER A 780 10.53 18.13 -26.72
N PHE A 781 10.33 16.82 -26.52
CA PHE A 781 9.18 16.27 -25.81
C PHE A 781 9.34 16.45 -24.30
N ALA A 782 10.52 16.16 -23.74
CA ALA A 782 10.80 16.40 -22.32
C ALA A 782 10.57 17.87 -21.93
N ASN A 783 11.12 18.82 -22.69
CA ASN A 783 10.90 20.25 -22.45
C ASN A 783 9.42 20.64 -22.51
N MET A 784 8.64 20.05 -23.43
CA MET A 784 7.19 20.26 -23.51
C MET A 784 6.50 19.77 -22.22
N LEU A 785 6.86 18.59 -21.72
CA LEU A 785 6.33 18.08 -20.45
C LEU A 785 6.75 18.90 -19.23
N ASP A 786 8.00 19.37 -19.19
CA ASP A 786 8.50 20.22 -18.09
C ASP A 786 7.77 21.56 -18.07
N SER A 787 7.46 22.10 -19.24
CA SER A 787 6.71 23.35 -19.38
C SER A 787 5.31 23.25 -18.73
N GLN A 788 4.67 22.08 -18.80
CA GLN A 788 3.32 21.86 -18.25
C GLN A 788 3.27 21.85 -16.71
N ILE A 789 4.40 21.63 -16.06
CA ILE A 789 4.50 21.54 -14.59
C ILE A 789 5.30 22.70 -13.99
N ASN A 790 5.73 23.66 -14.81
CA ASN A 790 6.56 24.79 -14.40
C ASN A 790 5.69 25.90 -13.79
N TYR A 791 5.16 25.65 -12.59
CA TYR A 791 4.54 26.68 -11.77
C TYR A 791 5.36 26.92 -10.52
N SER A 792 5.65 28.20 -10.24
CA SER A 792 6.37 28.62 -9.04
C SER A 792 5.36 29.13 -8.01
N PHE A 793 5.29 28.45 -6.87
CA PHE A 793 4.47 28.89 -5.74
C PHE A 793 5.33 29.66 -4.75
N GLY A 794 4.88 30.83 -4.31
CA GLY A 794 5.57 31.60 -3.28
C GLY A 794 4.65 32.58 -2.55
N MET A 795 5.15 33.20 -1.49
CA MET A 795 4.41 34.27 -0.81
C MET A 795 5.00 35.64 -1.19
N VAL A 796 4.12 36.58 -1.51
CA VAL A 796 4.49 37.93 -1.96
C VAL A 796 3.70 39.00 -1.25
N ALA A 797 4.19 40.23 -1.30
CA ALA A 797 3.44 41.40 -0.88
C ALA A 797 2.97 42.17 -2.12
N VAL A 798 1.67 42.35 -2.27
CA VAL A 798 1.10 43.29 -3.24
C VAL A 798 1.11 44.68 -2.60
N LEU A 799 1.94 45.58 -3.12
CA LEU A 799 2.02 46.97 -2.69
C LEU A 799 1.06 47.81 -3.54
N ILE A 800 0.08 48.42 -2.89
CA ILE A 800 -0.97 49.22 -3.50
C ILE A 800 -0.67 50.70 -3.21
N GLN A 801 -0.72 51.52 -4.25
CA GLN A 801 -0.57 52.96 -4.17
C GLN A 801 -1.81 53.64 -4.74
N ALA A 802 -2.42 54.48 -3.93
CA ALA A 802 -3.54 55.33 -4.29
C ALA A 802 -3.03 56.62 -4.91
N HIS A 803 -3.73 57.09 -5.94
CA HIS A 803 -3.47 58.37 -6.61
C HIS A 803 -4.62 59.32 -6.32
N THR A 804 -4.26 60.53 -5.93
CA THR A 804 -5.21 61.64 -5.81
C THR A 804 -5.57 62.16 -7.20
N PRO A 805 -6.79 62.68 -7.40
CA PRO A 805 -7.19 63.29 -8.66
C PRO A 805 -6.25 64.43 -9.06
N ASP A 806 -6.05 64.58 -10.37
CA ASP A 806 -5.31 65.71 -10.93
C ASP A 806 -5.95 67.03 -10.49
N ALA A 807 -5.15 68.10 -10.39
CA ALA A 807 -5.62 69.43 -9.95
C ALA A 807 -6.76 70.02 -10.80
N ASN A 808 -7.00 69.47 -11.99
CA ASN A 808 -8.08 69.87 -12.91
C ASN A 808 -9.30 68.92 -12.90
N SER A 809 -9.35 67.93 -12.00
CA SER A 809 -10.47 66.99 -11.89
C SER A 809 -11.61 67.58 -11.05
N SER A 810 -12.86 67.23 -11.39
CA SER A 810 -14.06 67.61 -10.62
C SER A 810 -14.28 66.77 -9.35
N LEU A 811 -13.38 65.83 -9.04
CA LEU A 811 -13.41 65.02 -7.83
C LEU A 811 -12.73 65.75 -6.67
N ASP A 812 -13.29 65.61 -5.48
CA ASP A 812 -12.76 66.17 -4.24
C ASP A 812 -11.31 65.70 -4.00
N PRO A 813 -10.37 66.62 -3.70
CA PRO A 813 -8.95 66.30 -3.48
C PRO A 813 -8.69 65.32 -2.32
N ASP A 814 -9.66 65.11 -1.41
CA ASP A 814 -9.57 64.14 -0.32
C ASP A 814 -9.91 62.70 -0.76
N TYR A 815 -10.32 62.48 -2.01
CA TYR A 815 -10.65 61.16 -2.55
C TYR A 815 -9.54 60.61 -3.44
N TYR A 816 -9.37 59.29 -3.47
CA TYR A 816 -8.50 58.61 -4.43
C TYR A 816 -9.31 58.16 -5.64
N ASN A 817 -8.84 58.48 -6.85
CA ASN A 817 -9.57 58.14 -8.08
C ASN A 817 -9.00 56.90 -8.80
N LYS A 818 -7.79 56.48 -8.44
CA LYS A 818 -7.09 55.35 -9.06
C LYS A 818 -6.16 54.67 -8.08
N PHE A 819 -6.05 53.34 -8.21
CA PHE A 819 -5.03 52.56 -7.54
C PHE A 819 -4.08 51.96 -8.58
N THR A 820 -2.81 51.86 -8.21
CA THR A 820 -1.80 51.09 -8.93
C THR A 820 -1.20 50.08 -7.98
N ALA A 821 -0.87 48.89 -8.46
CA ALA A 821 -0.23 47.88 -7.63
C ALA A 821 1.08 47.40 -8.24
N ARG A 822 2.00 46.98 -7.38
CA ARG A 822 3.22 46.26 -7.73
C ARG A 822 3.38 45.08 -6.79
N VAL A 823 3.81 43.94 -7.31
CA VAL A 823 4.11 42.74 -6.55
C VAL A 823 5.56 42.80 -6.13
N PHE A 824 5.80 42.78 -4.83
CA PHE A 824 7.11 42.62 -4.23
C PHE A 824 7.33 41.15 -3.91
N ASP A 825 8.25 40.54 -4.66
CA ASP A 825 8.72 39.18 -4.42
C ASP A 825 10.06 39.22 -3.65
N PRO A 826 10.08 38.74 -2.40
CA PRO A 826 11.29 38.78 -1.58
C PRO A 826 12.40 37.85 -2.11
N MET A 827 12.07 36.78 -2.84
CA MET A 827 13.03 35.82 -3.37
C MET A 827 13.72 36.33 -4.64
N LEU A 828 12.97 37.05 -5.48
CA LEU A 828 13.50 37.63 -6.72
C LEU A 828 14.11 39.02 -6.51
N GLY A 829 13.82 39.68 -5.38
CA GLY A 829 14.35 40.99 -5.03
C GLY A 829 13.88 42.13 -5.96
N GLY A 830 12.85 41.89 -6.78
CA GLY A 830 12.31 42.80 -7.78
C GLY A 830 10.82 43.10 -7.60
N ASN A 831 10.38 44.25 -8.10
CA ASN A 831 8.97 44.63 -8.18
C ASN A 831 8.41 44.32 -9.56
N ILE A 832 7.27 43.63 -9.63
CA ILE A 832 6.55 43.36 -10.89
C ILE A 832 5.29 44.23 -10.90
N ASN A 833 5.13 45.09 -11.90
CA ASN A 833 3.95 45.95 -11.98
C ASN A 833 2.69 45.13 -12.28
N ALA A 834 1.62 45.38 -11.53
CA ALA A 834 0.31 44.84 -11.84
C ALA A 834 -0.30 45.61 -13.01
N SER A 835 -0.98 44.89 -13.91
CA SER A 835 -1.74 45.50 -15.00
C SER A 835 -3.01 46.17 -14.48
N GLU A 836 -3.68 45.54 -13.51
CA GLU A 836 -4.90 46.08 -12.90
C GLU A 836 -4.93 45.77 -11.41
N VAL A 837 -5.57 46.66 -10.63
CA VAL A 837 -5.88 46.42 -9.22
C VAL A 837 -7.27 46.96 -8.90
N TYR A 838 -8.08 46.14 -8.27
CA TYR A 838 -9.42 46.48 -7.79
C TYR A 838 -9.45 46.26 -6.29
N ILE A 839 -9.79 47.31 -5.55
CA ILE A 839 -10.11 47.19 -4.12
C ILE A 839 -11.62 46.99 -4.03
N LEU A 840 -12.03 45.87 -3.46
CA LEU A 840 -13.42 45.49 -3.31
C LEU A 840 -13.98 45.97 -1.96
N PRO A 841 -15.32 46.02 -1.80
CA PRO A 841 -15.95 46.19 -0.49
C PRO A 841 -15.36 45.20 0.53
N GLN A 842 -15.33 45.58 1.81
CA GLN A 842 -14.73 44.78 2.90
C GLN A 842 -13.20 44.63 2.87
N ARG A 843 -12.49 45.48 2.10
CA ARG A 843 -11.02 45.52 2.02
C ARG A 843 -10.41 44.29 1.35
N ASP A 844 -11.13 43.66 0.42
CA ASP A 844 -10.57 42.65 -0.46
C ASP A 844 -9.85 43.29 -1.65
N VAL A 845 -8.95 42.53 -2.28
CA VAL A 845 -8.23 43.00 -3.47
C VAL A 845 -8.25 41.95 -4.57
N LEU A 846 -8.48 42.38 -5.80
CA LEU A 846 -8.20 41.61 -7.00
C LEU A 846 -7.06 42.30 -7.74
N VAL A 847 -6.00 41.55 -8.03
CA VAL A 847 -4.80 42.08 -8.65
C VAL A 847 -4.52 41.23 -9.87
N ARG A 848 -4.46 41.89 -11.03
CA ARG A 848 -4.09 41.23 -12.28
C ARG A 848 -2.63 41.56 -12.57
N VAL A 849 -1.84 40.52 -12.75
CA VAL A 849 -0.44 40.61 -13.15
C VAL A 849 -0.29 39.65 -14.33
N ASN A 850 0.49 40.03 -15.33
CA ASN A 850 0.74 39.12 -16.45
C ASN A 850 1.52 37.91 -15.93
N ASN A 851 1.14 36.71 -16.37
CA ASN A 851 1.89 35.47 -16.12
C ASN A 851 1.93 35.08 -14.63
N MET A 852 0.99 35.59 -13.85
CA MET A 852 0.98 35.43 -12.41
C MET A 852 -0.43 35.47 -11.86
N PHE A 853 -0.76 34.46 -11.07
CA PHE A 853 -1.98 34.39 -10.30
C PHE A 853 -1.68 34.77 -8.85
N LEU A 854 -2.45 35.72 -8.30
CA LEU A 854 -2.29 36.19 -6.93
C LEU A 854 -3.51 35.83 -6.08
N PHE A 855 -3.26 35.23 -4.93
CA PHE A 855 -4.27 34.79 -3.97
C PHE A 855 -4.11 35.55 -2.65
N PRO A 856 -4.91 36.60 -2.39
CA PRO A 856 -4.85 37.37 -1.16
C PRO A 856 -5.03 36.51 0.10
N LEU A 857 -4.07 36.56 1.02
CA LEU A 857 -4.12 35.94 2.35
C LEU A 857 -4.61 36.90 3.44
N THR A 858 -4.43 38.20 3.22
CA THR A 858 -4.83 39.24 4.16
C THR A 858 -5.75 40.25 3.48
N LYS A 859 -6.66 40.85 4.24
CA LYS A 859 -7.36 42.07 3.80
C LYS A 859 -6.36 43.23 3.64
N VAL A 860 -6.74 44.26 2.87
CA VAL A 860 -5.92 45.45 2.62
C VAL A 860 -5.55 46.15 3.93
N LYS A 861 -4.23 46.35 4.14
CA LYS A 861 -3.67 47.07 5.30
C LYS A 861 -2.92 48.32 4.85
N PHE A 862 -3.24 49.46 5.44
CA PHE A 862 -2.56 50.72 5.16
C PHE A 862 -1.31 50.87 6.02
N TYR A 863 -0.22 51.35 5.41
CA TYR A 863 1.05 51.62 6.10
C TYR A 863 1.54 53.06 5.91
N ASP A 864 0.87 53.82 5.04
CA ASP A 864 1.09 55.26 4.83
C ASP A 864 -0.20 55.90 4.28
N SER A 865 -0.25 57.22 4.21
CA SER A 865 -1.33 57.92 3.52
C SER A 865 -1.31 57.57 2.03
N GLY A 866 -2.36 56.87 1.57
CA GLY A 866 -2.47 56.41 0.19
C GLY A 866 -1.57 55.22 -0.18
N LYS A 867 -0.94 54.54 0.79
CA LYS A 867 -0.20 53.29 0.51
C LYS A 867 -0.71 52.16 1.39
N ALA A 868 -0.99 51.05 0.74
CA ALA A 868 -1.49 49.84 1.38
C ALA A 868 -0.77 48.60 0.86
N TYR A 869 -0.94 47.49 1.54
CA TYR A 869 -0.44 46.21 1.09
C TYR A 869 -1.42 45.08 1.40
N VAL A 870 -1.22 43.98 0.68
CA VAL A 870 -1.83 42.68 0.94
C VAL A 870 -0.75 41.63 0.83
N ILE A 871 -0.71 40.69 1.77
CA ILE A 871 0.06 39.47 1.61
C ILE A 871 -0.75 38.51 0.76
N ALA A 872 -0.14 37.91 -0.25
CA ALA A 872 -0.78 37.00 -1.16
C ALA A 872 0.13 35.80 -1.45
N TYR A 873 -0.46 34.65 -1.74
CA TYR A 873 0.27 33.65 -2.50
C TYR A 873 0.38 34.08 -3.95
N LYS A 874 1.49 33.70 -4.56
CA LYS A 874 1.84 33.87 -5.95
C LYS A 874 1.95 32.50 -6.59
N VAL A 875 1.32 32.36 -7.75
CA VAL A 875 1.56 31.26 -8.68
C VAL A 875 2.02 31.86 -10.00
N ASP A 876 3.29 31.71 -10.34
CA ASP A 876 3.80 32.09 -11.66
C ASP A 876 3.40 31.02 -12.69
N TYR A 877 2.98 31.46 -13.88
CA TYR A 877 2.67 30.57 -15.00
C TYR A 877 3.08 31.23 -16.32
N ASP A 878 3.55 30.45 -17.29
CA ASP A 878 3.92 30.99 -18.60
C ASP A 878 2.73 30.87 -19.59
N PRO A 879 2.12 31.98 -20.04
CA PRO A 879 1.00 31.94 -20.99
C PRO A 879 1.42 31.63 -22.42
N ALA A 880 2.72 31.65 -22.74
CA ALA A 880 3.24 31.27 -24.06
C ALA A 880 3.25 29.74 -24.24
N ILE A 881 3.15 28.99 -23.14
CA ILE A 881 2.91 27.55 -23.15
C ILE A 881 1.43 27.37 -23.51
N ARG A 882 1.17 27.35 -24.82
CA ARG A 882 -0.07 26.78 -25.34
C ARG A 882 -0.16 25.35 -24.85
N ASP A 883 -1.37 24.90 -24.52
CA ASP A 883 -1.62 23.49 -24.27
C ASP A 883 -1.40 22.74 -25.59
N ASP A 884 -0.14 22.41 -25.89
CA ASP A 884 0.27 21.66 -27.09
C ASP A 884 -0.30 20.22 -27.08
N LEU A 885 -1.08 19.85 -26.04
CA LEU A 885 -1.82 18.59 -25.92
C LEU A 885 -3.26 18.69 -26.46
N GLU A 886 -3.79 19.89 -26.72
CA GLU A 886 -5.10 20.10 -27.38
C GLU A 886 -5.06 19.94 -28.91
#